data_AF-A0A8D8J874-F1
#
_entry.id   AF-A0A8D8J874-F1
#
_cell.length_a   1.000
_cell.length_b   1.000
_cell.length_c   1.000
_cell.angle_alpha   90.00
_cell.angle_beta   90.00
_cell.angle_gamma   90.00
#
_symmetry.space_group_name_H-M   'P 1'
#
loop_
_entity.id
_entity.type
_entity.pdbx_description
1 polymer ?
#
loop_
_entity_poly.entity_id
_entity_poly.type
_entity_poly.pdbx_seq_one_letter_code
_entity_poly.pdbx_strand_id
1 'polypeptide(L)'
;SCWSHKRFDRGRNCTTWRRAILPARLGKMYSRILSRQYHSTKGVFGFRPKPRKEFQLDKHISEARVQRSNAFRWVEAYRNHAHRTASVDPVKFRPSDESVTERTLDYTRYGLTVNDRINPFGLVNTGASSTITTEQLQELLQTMYCGTTSIELGFIEDEHEREWLAEQYERSFQTTLASIEKREIAELLLQSQAFDNFVATKFPTVKRYGGEGAESIMAFYRQLFRCAAEADLTNVVVGMPHRGKLNVLTTLFQTRPAKIFRKFKGLPEFPEGVKAMCDIASHFHTSTDLEVLGKTIHLNMLHNPSHLEAVNPVSMGKTRAKQLSLRDGPYGTSDSGDQPSRVLNIQLHGDGAFVGQGINQECLMMADVPHFDVGGSIHMIVNNQVGFTTPGDRGRGTRYASDLAKSIAAPVFHVNGDDPEALTRVTKLAFDYQQKFGKDVFIDLNCFRRWGHNEMDDPTFTNPLLYGVIHSRDSVPDLYARKLLASGDLAQSEVDAIVKKHMDYLNSELQNLSSYQPEQSYFEKQWSGIVQAGSEVTTWDTGVDYSLLSLIAQTSVECPEDFALHPHLRKHHVESRLKKIAEGSRLDWATAEAMALGSLLYQGFNVRISGEDIGRGTFSQRHAMFVDQNTNEIFVPLNELEGGNGGKLELANSILSEEAVLGFEYGMAIDNPNNLVIWEAQFGDFFNGAQIIIDTFLTTGETKWMVCNGLVMLLPHGFDGAASEHSSCRMERFLQMTDSRESTPDGDDVNFQVINPSTPAQYFHALRRQMIRNFRKPLVVVAPKTLLRLSECVSSHADLAPGTYFQPVLGDRHVADPKKVKRVVLCSGKHYYNLNAERVASGRGDVALVRVESLCPFPVQQIQEEMARYANAKEFVWSQEEHRNMGAWTFVQPRFENMCGKRIMYRGRYEGATVAVGVSSWHAKEAEQVVKSAFE
;
A
#
# COMPACT_ATOMS: atom_id res chain seq x y z
N SER A 1 0.17 13.62 35.36
CA SER A 1 0.56 13.73 36.78
C SER A 1 -0.63 14.16 37.64
N CYS A 2 -1.34 13.21 38.26
CA CYS A 2 -1.96 13.35 39.59
C CYS A 2 -2.70 12.05 39.92
N TRP A 3 -2.06 11.26 40.78
CA TRP A 3 -2.63 10.07 41.41
C TRP A 3 -3.47 10.48 42.62
N SER A 4 -4.60 9.82 42.86
CA SER A 4 -5.22 9.80 44.18
C SER A 4 -5.32 8.36 44.69
N HIS A 5 -4.70 8.14 45.84
CA HIS A 5 -4.73 6.91 46.62
C HIS A 5 -5.92 6.92 47.58
N LYS A 6 -6.56 5.76 47.75
CA LYS A 6 -7.20 5.39 49.03
C LYS A 6 -6.73 3.98 49.42
N ARG A 7 -6.09 3.89 50.60
CA ARG A 7 -5.79 2.68 51.36
C ARG A 7 -6.99 2.31 52.24
N PHE A 8 -7.13 1.02 52.54
CA PHE A 8 -7.59 0.34 53.78
C PHE A 8 -7.84 -1.13 53.38
N ASP A 9 -7.57 -2.21 54.12
CA ASP A 9 -6.88 -2.50 55.38
C ASP A 9 -6.61 -4.02 55.39
N ARG A 10 -5.66 -4.52 56.19
CA ARG A 10 -5.37 -5.98 56.34
C ARG A 10 -6.10 -6.56 57.55
N GLY A 11 -6.78 -7.69 57.37
CA GLY A 11 -7.28 -8.51 58.49
C GLY A 11 -7.59 -9.96 58.06
N ARG A 12 -6.99 -10.93 58.75
CA ARG A 12 -6.93 -12.37 58.45
C ARG A 12 -8.27 -13.09 58.68
N ASN A 13 -8.57 -14.14 57.90
CA ASN A 13 -8.86 -15.47 58.44
C ASN A 13 -8.89 -16.55 57.36
N CYS A 14 -8.38 -17.72 57.74
CA CYS A 14 -8.08 -18.86 56.90
C CYS A 14 -9.22 -19.90 56.98
N THR A 15 -9.25 -20.78 55.97
CA THR A 15 -9.84 -22.14 55.89
C THR A 15 -11.23 -22.38 55.29
N THR A 16 -11.20 -23.35 54.37
CA THR A 16 -12.24 -24.23 53.83
C THR A 16 -13.25 -23.65 52.83
N TRP A 17 -12.96 -23.79 51.54
CA TRP A 17 -13.99 -23.87 50.50
C TRP A 17 -13.87 -25.17 49.70
N ARG A 18 -14.96 -25.95 49.82
CA ARG A 18 -15.25 -27.18 49.10
C ARG A 18 -15.27 -26.93 47.59
N ARG A 19 -14.87 -27.96 46.82
CA ARG A 19 -15.11 -28.09 45.38
C ARG A 19 -16.57 -27.75 45.05
N ALA A 20 -16.79 -26.59 44.46
CA ALA A 20 -17.99 -26.29 43.69
C ALA A 20 -17.62 -26.37 42.21
N ILE A 21 -18.16 -27.38 41.55
CA ILE A 21 -18.13 -27.54 40.10
C ILE A 21 -18.84 -26.32 39.51
N LEU A 22 -18.08 -25.40 38.91
CA LEU A 22 -18.64 -24.28 38.17
C LEU A 22 -19.18 -24.79 36.82
N PRO A 23 -20.42 -24.44 36.44
CA PRO A 23 -21.03 -24.95 35.21
C PRO A 23 -20.35 -24.34 33.97
N ALA A 24 -20.28 -25.12 32.90
CA ALA A 24 -19.69 -24.85 31.58
C ALA A 24 -20.17 -23.58 30.84
N ARG A 25 -20.92 -22.68 31.49
CA ARG A 25 -21.39 -21.41 30.92
C ARG A 25 -20.37 -20.28 30.96
N LEU A 26 -19.34 -20.34 31.83
CA LEU A 26 -18.29 -19.30 31.87
C LEU A 26 -17.24 -19.44 30.75
N GLY A 27 -17.03 -20.65 30.22
CA GLY A 27 -16.13 -20.88 29.07
C GLY A 27 -16.57 -20.18 27.79
N LYS A 28 -17.90 -20.01 27.59
CA LYS A 28 -18.46 -19.25 26.46
C LYS A 28 -18.43 -17.72 26.66
N MET A 29 -18.26 -17.23 27.89
CA MET A 29 -18.14 -15.79 28.15
C MET A 29 -16.71 -15.30 27.95
N TYR A 30 -15.69 -16.10 28.28
CA TYR A 30 -14.29 -15.73 28.06
C TYR A 30 -13.88 -15.77 26.57
N SER A 31 -14.49 -16.61 25.74
CA SER A 31 -14.21 -16.62 24.30
C SER A 31 -14.75 -15.38 23.56
N ARG A 32 -15.61 -14.57 24.20
CA ARG A 32 -16.19 -13.35 23.62
C ARG A 32 -15.29 -12.11 23.71
N ILE A 33 -14.18 -12.16 24.46
CA ILE A 33 -13.33 -10.98 24.71
C ILE A 33 -12.27 -10.77 23.61
N LEU A 34 -12.10 -11.72 22.66
CA LEU A 34 -11.04 -11.69 21.64
C LEU A 34 -11.53 -11.62 20.18
N SER A 35 -12.83 -11.40 19.93
CA SER A 35 -13.33 -11.23 18.56
C SER A 35 -13.36 -9.75 18.17
N ARG A 36 -12.82 -9.38 17.00
CA ARG A 36 -13.00 -8.06 16.39
C ARG A 36 -14.50 -7.89 16.03
N GLN A 37 -15.31 -7.35 16.95
CA GLN A 37 -16.78 -7.28 16.85
C GLN A 37 -17.32 -6.11 16.04
N TYR A 38 -16.44 -5.28 15.45
CA TYR A 38 -16.82 -4.16 14.59
C TYR A 38 -16.76 -4.53 13.10
N HIS A 39 -17.20 -5.75 12.75
CA HIS A 39 -17.33 -6.20 11.37
C HIS A 39 -18.55 -7.13 11.23
N SER A 40 -19.16 -7.14 10.05
CA SER A 40 -20.32 -7.99 9.71
C SER A 40 -20.01 -9.47 9.94
N THR A 41 -20.86 -10.19 10.68
CA THR A 41 -20.72 -11.66 10.78
C THR A 41 -21.26 -12.38 9.55
N LYS A 42 -22.05 -11.68 8.71
CA LYS A 42 -22.51 -12.16 7.40
C LYS A 42 -21.52 -11.82 6.26
N GLY A 43 -20.53 -10.99 6.52
CA GLY A 43 -19.64 -10.41 5.51
C GLY A 43 -20.25 -9.22 4.78
N VAL A 44 -19.43 -8.53 3.99
CA VAL A 44 -19.80 -7.45 3.06
C VAL A 44 -18.91 -7.56 1.82
N PHE A 45 -19.21 -6.86 0.73
CA PHE A 45 -18.33 -6.89 -0.44
C PHE A 45 -16.90 -6.46 -0.06
N GLY A 46 -15.92 -7.32 -0.35
CA GLY A 46 -14.52 -7.12 0.07
C GLY A 46 -14.17 -7.64 1.47
N PHE A 47 -15.10 -8.22 2.22
CA PHE A 47 -14.80 -8.86 3.49
C PHE A 47 -15.64 -10.11 3.74
N ARG A 48 -14.96 -11.21 4.04
CA ARG A 48 -15.58 -12.48 4.43
C ARG A 48 -15.03 -12.92 5.78
N PRO A 49 -15.88 -13.21 6.78
CA PRO A 49 -15.44 -13.77 8.04
C PRO A 49 -14.73 -15.10 7.83
N LYS A 50 -13.52 -15.25 8.38
CA LYS A 50 -12.78 -16.52 8.35
C LYS A 50 -13.32 -17.45 9.45
N PRO A 51 -13.68 -18.71 9.15
CA PRO A 51 -14.09 -19.66 10.18
C PRO A 51 -12.91 -20.00 11.09
N ARG A 52 -13.11 -19.92 12.42
CA ARG A 52 -12.09 -20.36 13.38
C ARG A 52 -12.05 -21.88 13.44
N LYS A 53 -10.91 -22.47 13.07
CA LYS A 53 -10.67 -23.91 13.25
C LYS A 53 -10.12 -24.16 14.65
N GLU A 54 -10.75 -25.04 15.41
CA GLU A 54 -10.18 -25.51 16.68
C GLU A 54 -9.08 -26.54 16.38
N PHE A 55 -7.85 -26.21 16.77
CA PHE A 55 -6.74 -27.16 16.74
C PHE A 55 -6.71 -27.96 18.04
N GLN A 56 -6.52 -29.27 17.93
CA GLN A 56 -6.28 -30.16 19.05
C GLN A 56 -5.01 -30.95 18.77
N LEU A 57 -4.05 -30.86 19.69
CA LEU A 57 -2.85 -31.68 19.64
C LEU A 57 -3.21 -33.16 19.76
N ASP A 58 -2.56 -34.01 18.98
CA ASP A 58 -2.74 -35.46 19.06
C ASP A 58 -2.49 -35.95 20.50
N LYS A 59 -3.41 -36.78 21.00
CA LYS A 59 -3.38 -37.25 22.39
C LYS A 59 -2.13 -38.08 22.69
N HIS A 60 -1.65 -38.89 21.75
CA HIS A 60 -0.44 -39.68 21.91
C HIS A 60 0.81 -38.78 21.96
N ILE A 61 0.83 -37.69 21.19
CA ILE A 61 1.89 -36.68 21.26
C ILE A 61 1.85 -35.98 22.62
N SER A 62 0.67 -35.58 23.09
CA SER A 62 0.49 -34.94 24.40
C SER A 62 0.98 -35.86 25.55
N GLU A 63 0.55 -37.12 25.57
CA GLU A 63 0.98 -38.12 26.56
C GLU A 63 2.50 -38.35 26.49
N ALA A 64 3.07 -38.42 25.29
CA ALA A 64 4.50 -38.58 25.09
C ALA A 64 5.33 -37.42 25.66
N ARG A 65 4.85 -36.18 25.52
CA ARG A 65 5.47 -34.98 26.08
C ARG A 65 5.38 -34.95 27.60
N VAL A 66 4.23 -35.33 28.16
CA VAL A 66 4.05 -35.44 29.63
C VAL A 66 5.04 -36.44 30.23
N GLN A 67 5.14 -37.63 29.65
CA GLN A 67 6.07 -38.67 30.12
C GLN A 67 7.54 -38.24 30.04
N ARG A 68 7.88 -37.33 29.12
CA ARG A 68 9.24 -36.88 28.81
C ARG A 68 9.41 -35.37 29.01
N SER A 69 8.78 -34.83 30.06
CA SER A 69 8.67 -33.39 30.28
C SER A 69 10.02 -32.64 30.30
N ASN A 70 11.07 -33.23 30.86
CA ASN A 70 12.40 -32.62 30.87
C ASN A 70 13.01 -32.52 29.47
N ALA A 71 12.93 -33.61 28.68
CA ALA A 71 13.39 -33.62 27.30
C ALA A 71 12.55 -32.70 26.42
N PHE A 72 11.23 -32.65 26.61
CA PHE A 72 10.35 -31.72 25.90
C PHE A 72 10.72 -30.26 26.17
N ARG A 73 10.92 -29.87 27.44
CA ARG A 73 11.38 -28.52 27.80
C ARG A 73 12.73 -28.16 27.18
N TRP A 74 13.62 -29.14 27.03
CA TRP A 74 14.90 -28.95 26.39
C TRP A 74 14.77 -28.75 24.87
N VAL A 75 13.94 -29.54 24.19
CA VAL A 75 13.60 -29.34 22.77
C VAL A 75 12.95 -27.97 22.54
N GLU A 76 12.03 -27.56 23.41
CA GLU A 76 11.44 -26.22 23.35
C GLU A 76 12.47 -25.12 23.54
N ALA A 77 13.53 -25.34 24.34
CA ALA A 77 14.61 -24.37 24.46
C ALA A 77 15.38 -24.19 23.15
N TYR A 78 15.59 -25.28 22.39
CA TYR A 78 16.16 -25.17 21.04
C TYR A 78 15.24 -24.39 20.11
N ARG A 79 13.96 -24.76 20.03
CA ARG A 79 12.96 -24.06 19.20
C ARG A 79 12.86 -22.55 19.48
N ASN A 80 13.08 -22.14 20.73
CA ASN A 80 12.92 -20.76 21.16
C ASN A 80 14.22 -19.93 21.20
N HIS A 81 15.39 -20.57 21.27
CA HIS A 81 16.64 -19.86 21.57
C HIS A 81 17.84 -20.24 20.70
N ALA A 82 17.82 -21.37 20.00
CA ALA A 82 18.96 -21.84 19.21
C ALA A 82 19.26 -20.96 17.99
N HIS A 83 18.29 -20.21 17.49
CA HIS A 83 18.49 -19.18 16.45
C HIS A 83 19.56 -18.14 16.80
N ARG A 84 19.92 -17.99 18.08
CA ARG A 84 20.98 -17.07 18.55
C ARG A 84 22.40 -17.62 18.42
N THR A 85 22.53 -18.92 18.21
CA THR A 85 23.79 -19.66 18.05
C THR A 85 23.91 -20.29 16.66
N ALA A 86 22.94 -20.05 15.78
CA ALA A 86 22.93 -20.63 14.44
C ALA A 86 24.03 -20.03 13.55
N SER A 87 24.57 -20.86 12.66
CA SER A 87 25.63 -20.50 11.70
C SER A 87 25.07 -19.78 10.47
N VAL A 88 24.24 -18.76 10.69
CA VAL A 88 23.52 -18.02 9.63
C VAL A 88 24.32 -16.85 9.06
N ASP A 89 25.31 -16.32 9.77
CA ASP A 89 26.12 -15.18 9.31
C ASP A 89 27.34 -15.67 8.48
N PRO A 90 27.37 -15.44 7.15
CA PRO A 90 28.50 -15.86 6.33
C PRO A 90 29.77 -15.05 6.61
N VAL A 91 29.66 -13.80 7.04
CA VAL A 91 30.80 -12.86 7.20
C VAL A 91 31.08 -12.52 8.66
N LYS A 92 30.75 -13.45 9.58
CA LYS A 92 30.95 -13.30 11.03
C LYS A 92 32.38 -12.87 11.35
N PHE A 93 32.52 -11.61 11.78
CA PHE A 93 33.81 -10.99 12.14
C PHE A 93 33.90 -10.62 13.62
N ARG A 94 32.82 -10.77 14.37
CA ARG A 94 32.74 -10.48 15.81
C ARG A 94 32.53 -11.78 16.60
N PRO A 95 33.20 -11.93 17.76
CA PRO A 95 32.84 -12.99 18.69
C PRO A 95 31.42 -12.73 19.22
N SER A 96 30.59 -13.75 19.18
CA SER A 96 29.24 -13.73 19.71
C SER A 96 29.27 -14.00 21.22
N ASP A 97 28.49 -13.23 22.00
CA ASP A 97 28.26 -13.55 23.42
C ASP A 97 27.26 -14.72 23.50
N GLU A 98 27.76 -15.92 23.19
CA GLU A 98 27.00 -17.17 23.16
C GLU A 98 26.80 -17.75 24.57
N SER A 99 27.53 -17.24 25.56
CA SER A 99 27.63 -17.82 26.91
C SER A 99 26.30 -18.00 27.64
N VAL A 100 25.32 -17.12 27.39
CA VAL A 100 23.98 -17.20 28.01
C VAL A 100 23.07 -18.16 27.24
N THR A 101 23.20 -18.21 25.90
CA THR A 101 22.42 -19.11 25.05
C THR A 101 22.91 -20.55 25.21
N GLU A 102 24.22 -20.78 25.24
CA GLU A 102 24.82 -22.10 25.49
C GLU A 102 24.32 -22.71 26.81
N ARG A 103 24.31 -21.91 27.89
CA ARG A 103 23.71 -22.32 29.18
C ARG A 103 22.20 -22.57 29.13
N THR A 104 21.50 -22.05 28.13
CA THR A 104 20.06 -22.29 27.94
C THR A 104 19.80 -23.55 27.12
N LEU A 105 20.73 -23.91 26.23
CA LEU A 105 20.67 -25.12 25.41
C LEU A 105 21.35 -26.33 26.08
N ASP A 106 22.00 -26.16 27.23
CA ASP A 106 22.60 -27.25 28.00
C ASP A 106 21.53 -28.19 28.60
N TYR A 107 21.60 -29.48 28.26
CA TYR A 107 20.67 -30.50 28.75
C TYR A 107 20.70 -30.68 30.27
N THR A 108 21.83 -30.39 30.93
CA THR A 108 21.99 -30.52 32.39
C THR A 108 21.07 -29.57 33.15
N ARG A 109 20.76 -28.41 32.56
CA ARG A 109 19.78 -27.43 33.10
C ARG A 109 18.37 -28.01 33.21
N TYR A 110 18.06 -29.03 32.41
CA TYR A 110 16.77 -29.72 32.38
C TYR A 110 16.78 -31.02 33.19
N GLY A 111 17.87 -31.31 33.91
CA GLY A 111 18.03 -32.51 34.73
C GLY A 111 18.28 -33.78 33.93
N LEU A 112 18.82 -33.66 32.72
CA LEU A 112 19.24 -34.79 31.89
C LEU A 112 20.75 -35.06 32.05
N THR A 113 21.17 -36.28 31.75
CA THR A 113 22.58 -36.70 31.64
C THR A 113 22.89 -37.14 30.21
N VAL A 114 24.19 -37.16 29.85
CA VAL A 114 24.66 -37.49 28.50
C VAL A 114 24.14 -38.84 27.96
N ASN A 115 23.94 -39.81 28.86
CA ASN A 115 23.57 -41.19 28.51
C ASN A 115 22.09 -41.52 28.78
N ASP A 116 21.26 -40.54 29.16
CA ASP A 116 19.84 -40.80 29.34
C ASP A 116 19.23 -41.28 28.01
N ARG A 117 18.35 -42.27 28.10
CA ARG A 117 17.71 -42.89 26.94
C ARG A 117 16.35 -42.25 26.69
N ILE A 118 16.25 -41.48 25.61
CA ILE A 118 15.09 -40.67 25.26
C ILE A 118 14.46 -41.23 23.99
N ASN A 119 13.16 -41.46 24.01
CA ASN A 119 12.41 -41.73 22.78
C ASN A 119 11.97 -40.37 22.17
N PRO A 120 12.38 -40.03 20.94
CA PRO A 120 12.08 -38.75 20.32
C PRO A 120 10.63 -38.60 19.84
N PHE A 121 9.82 -39.68 19.87
CA PHE A 121 8.41 -39.64 19.47
C PHE A 121 7.63 -38.56 20.25
N GLY A 122 6.96 -37.68 19.51
CA GLY A 122 6.19 -36.56 20.06
C GLY A 122 7.03 -35.39 20.59
N LEU A 123 8.36 -35.52 20.61
CA LEU A 123 9.31 -34.47 20.98
C LEU A 123 9.86 -33.77 19.73
N VAL A 124 10.35 -34.56 18.77
CA VAL A 124 10.96 -34.09 17.50
C VAL A 124 10.32 -34.82 16.33
N ASN A 125 10.08 -34.13 15.22
CA ASN A 125 9.33 -34.60 14.06
C ASN A 125 10.20 -35.22 12.95
N THR A 126 11.24 -35.97 13.31
CA THR A 126 12.16 -36.63 12.37
C THR A 126 11.77 -38.07 12.03
N GLY A 127 10.57 -38.53 12.40
CA GLY A 127 10.12 -39.91 12.13
C GLY A 127 10.93 -41.02 12.83
N ALA A 128 11.97 -40.67 13.60
CA ALA A 128 12.70 -41.59 14.44
C ALA A 128 11.80 -42.06 15.59
N SER A 129 11.67 -43.37 15.77
CA SER A 129 10.89 -43.99 16.85
C SER A 129 11.76 -44.84 17.79
N SER A 130 13.02 -45.07 17.41
CA SER A 130 14.02 -45.73 18.24
C SER A 130 14.49 -44.80 19.35
N THR A 131 14.77 -45.39 20.52
CA THR A 131 15.33 -44.66 21.66
C THR A 131 16.77 -44.28 21.38
N ILE A 132 17.11 -43.01 21.57
CA ILE A 132 18.44 -42.42 21.35
C ILE A 132 19.01 -41.89 22.68
N THR A 133 20.32 -41.64 22.73
CA THR A 133 20.94 -40.97 23.89
C THR A 133 20.68 -39.46 23.87
N THR A 134 20.82 -38.79 25.02
CA THR A 134 20.79 -37.33 25.11
C THR A 134 21.81 -36.69 24.17
N GLU A 135 23.02 -37.25 24.06
CA GLU A 135 24.05 -36.80 23.12
C GLU A 135 23.56 -36.85 21.65
N GLN A 136 22.98 -37.97 21.23
CA GLN A 136 22.41 -38.10 19.88
C GLN A 136 21.25 -37.12 19.63
N LEU A 137 20.41 -36.88 20.65
CA LEU A 137 19.36 -35.87 20.56
C LEU A 137 19.96 -34.45 20.47
N GLN A 138 21.05 -34.17 21.18
CA GLN A 138 21.76 -32.90 21.10
C GLN A 138 22.29 -32.65 19.69
N GLU A 139 22.98 -33.62 19.08
CA GLU A 139 23.51 -33.52 17.71
C GLU A 139 22.39 -33.26 16.70
N LEU A 140 21.25 -33.96 16.85
CA LEU A 140 20.07 -33.76 16.02
C LEU A 140 19.53 -32.33 16.15
N LEU A 141 19.33 -31.85 17.39
CA LEU A 141 18.83 -30.50 17.66
C LEU A 141 19.79 -29.40 17.19
N GLN A 142 21.11 -29.61 17.35
CA GLN A 142 22.14 -28.70 16.83
C GLN A 142 22.11 -28.64 15.30
N THR A 143 21.98 -29.78 14.63
CA THR A 143 21.89 -29.85 13.16
C THR A 143 20.68 -29.07 12.64
N MET A 144 19.52 -29.23 13.28
CA MET A 144 18.28 -28.59 12.83
C MET A 144 18.21 -27.11 13.19
N TYR A 145 18.60 -26.72 14.40
CA TYR A 145 18.34 -25.36 14.90
C TYR A 145 19.58 -24.46 15.02
N CYS A 146 20.79 -25.00 14.91
CA CYS A 146 22.05 -24.25 14.98
C CYS A 146 22.87 -24.29 13.67
N GLY A 147 22.34 -24.88 12.60
CA GLY A 147 23.01 -25.02 11.30
C GLY A 147 23.04 -23.72 10.48
N THR A 148 23.06 -23.85 9.16
CA THR A 148 23.00 -22.72 8.19
C THR A 148 21.61 -22.09 8.08
N THR A 149 20.63 -22.63 8.83
CA THR A 149 19.29 -22.07 8.98
C THR A 149 18.86 -22.10 10.43
N SER A 150 17.96 -21.19 10.80
CA SER A 150 17.21 -21.26 12.06
C SER A 150 15.83 -20.63 11.90
N ILE A 151 14.98 -20.79 12.91
CA ILE A 151 13.61 -20.26 12.94
C ILE A 151 13.33 -19.57 14.28
N GLU A 152 12.59 -18.46 14.25
CA GLU A 152 11.92 -17.89 15.42
C GLU A 152 10.40 -18.13 15.30
N LEU A 153 9.87 -18.97 16.18
CA LEU A 153 8.43 -19.30 16.25
C LEU A 153 7.83 -19.13 17.66
N GLY A 154 8.65 -18.91 18.68
CA GLY A 154 8.23 -18.90 20.08
C GLY A 154 7.25 -17.80 20.48
N PHE A 155 7.22 -16.69 19.73
CA PHE A 155 6.31 -15.57 19.97
C PHE A 155 4.97 -15.70 19.23
N ILE A 156 4.82 -16.72 18.37
CA ILE A 156 3.56 -16.98 17.65
C ILE A 156 2.51 -17.39 18.68
N GLU A 157 1.34 -16.75 18.68
CA GLU A 157 0.31 -16.99 19.69
C GLU A 157 -0.50 -18.27 19.42
N ASP A 158 -0.77 -18.56 18.15
CA ASP A 158 -1.56 -19.70 17.72
C ASP A 158 -0.75 -21.02 17.84
N GLU A 159 -1.32 -21.99 18.56
CA GLU A 159 -0.66 -23.28 18.79
C GLU A 159 -0.58 -24.15 17.53
N HIS A 160 -1.57 -24.09 16.64
CA HIS A 160 -1.57 -24.82 15.38
C HIS A 160 -0.43 -24.35 14.49
N GLU A 161 -0.26 -23.03 14.39
CA GLU A 161 0.84 -22.42 13.63
C GLU A 161 2.21 -22.87 14.19
N ARG A 162 2.41 -22.81 15.52
CA ARG A 162 3.66 -23.24 16.17
C ARG A 162 3.97 -24.71 15.95
N GLU A 163 2.99 -25.59 16.18
CA GLU A 163 3.15 -27.04 16.03
C GLU A 163 3.43 -27.42 14.58
N TRP A 164 2.68 -26.84 13.64
CA TRP A 164 2.88 -27.08 12.21
C TRP A 164 4.26 -26.59 11.77
N LEU A 165 4.69 -25.39 12.17
CA LEU A 165 6.01 -24.86 11.81
C LEU A 165 7.14 -25.71 12.36
N ALA A 166 7.06 -26.13 13.63
CA ALA A 166 8.07 -27.01 14.23
C ALA A 166 8.14 -28.35 13.48
N GLU A 167 6.99 -28.95 13.18
CA GLU A 167 6.91 -30.21 12.45
C GLU A 167 7.48 -30.10 11.04
N GLN A 168 7.05 -29.12 10.25
CA GLN A 168 7.50 -28.96 8.88
C GLN A 168 8.98 -28.53 8.79
N TYR A 169 9.44 -27.68 9.71
CA TYR A 169 10.84 -27.28 9.79
C TYR A 169 11.75 -28.48 10.08
N GLU A 170 11.44 -29.26 11.12
CA GLU A 170 12.23 -30.44 11.49
C GLU A 170 12.21 -31.53 10.38
N ARG A 171 11.07 -31.73 9.71
CA ARG A 171 10.97 -32.66 8.57
C ARG A 171 11.74 -32.19 7.34
N SER A 172 11.91 -30.89 7.15
CA SER A 172 12.61 -30.36 5.98
C SER A 172 14.07 -30.85 5.88
N PHE A 173 14.70 -31.18 7.02
CA PHE A 173 16.07 -31.73 7.09
C PHE A 173 16.19 -33.16 6.57
N GLN A 174 15.08 -33.84 6.32
CA GLN A 174 15.04 -35.19 5.75
C GLN A 174 15.01 -35.18 4.22
N THR A 175 14.81 -34.01 3.62
CA THR A 175 14.67 -33.84 2.18
C THR A 175 15.96 -33.26 1.61
N THR A 176 16.53 -33.93 0.62
CA THR A 176 17.69 -33.45 -0.15
C THR A 176 17.27 -33.05 -1.55
N LEU A 177 17.87 -31.99 -2.09
CA LEU A 177 17.62 -31.57 -3.47
C LEU A 177 18.19 -32.59 -4.45
N ALA A 178 17.47 -32.81 -5.55
CA ALA A 178 17.96 -33.65 -6.63
C ALA A 178 19.13 -32.96 -7.36
N SER A 179 20.03 -33.75 -7.96
CA SER A 179 21.19 -33.24 -8.69
C SER A 179 20.82 -32.19 -9.75
N ILE A 180 19.72 -32.40 -10.47
CA ILE A 180 19.21 -31.45 -11.47
C ILE A 180 18.87 -30.08 -10.85
N GLU A 181 18.24 -30.07 -9.68
CA GLU A 181 17.88 -28.82 -9.00
C GLU A 181 19.12 -28.07 -8.54
N LYS A 182 20.13 -28.81 -8.05
CA LYS A 182 21.41 -28.22 -7.66
C LYS A 182 22.11 -27.56 -8.84
N ARG A 183 22.12 -28.21 -10.01
CA ARG A 183 22.69 -27.68 -11.26
C ARG A 183 21.97 -26.42 -11.73
N GLU A 184 20.63 -26.44 -11.73
CA GLU A 184 19.82 -25.27 -12.09
C GLU A 184 20.09 -24.07 -11.17
N ILE A 185 20.21 -24.31 -9.87
CA ILE A 185 20.60 -23.28 -8.90
C ILE A 185 21.99 -22.72 -9.24
N ALA A 186 22.98 -23.58 -9.47
CA ALA A 186 24.34 -23.15 -9.80
C ALA A 186 24.38 -22.33 -11.09
N GLU A 187 23.63 -22.73 -12.13
CA GLU A 187 23.53 -21.99 -13.38
C GLU A 187 23.01 -20.56 -13.15
N LEU A 188 21.91 -20.40 -12.40
CA LEU A 188 21.34 -19.08 -12.11
C LEU A 188 22.30 -18.18 -11.31
N LEU A 189 22.99 -18.75 -10.32
CA LEU A 189 23.98 -18.04 -9.51
C LEU A 189 25.16 -17.56 -10.35
N LEU A 190 25.70 -18.43 -11.21
CA LEU A 190 26.80 -18.11 -12.13
C LEU A 190 26.39 -17.06 -13.17
N GLN A 191 25.17 -17.14 -13.71
CA GLN A 191 24.62 -16.14 -14.62
C GLN A 191 24.48 -14.77 -13.94
N SER A 192 23.99 -14.74 -12.70
CA SER A 192 23.89 -13.50 -11.90
C SER A 192 25.26 -12.83 -11.71
N GLN A 193 26.28 -13.60 -11.32
CA GLN A 193 27.65 -13.09 -11.19
C GLN A 193 28.26 -12.67 -12.53
N ALA A 194 28.02 -13.43 -13.61
CA ALA A 194 28.47 -13.06 -14.95
C ALA A 194 27.87 -11.73 -15.41
N PHE A 195 26.59 -11.47 -15.10
CA PHE A 195 25.95 -10.19 -15.37
C PHE A 195 26.65 -9.03 -14.64
N ASP A 196 26.86 -9.13 -13.33
CA ASP A 196 27.53 -8.07 -12.57
C ASP A 196 28.97 -7.81 -13.07
N ASN A 197 29.72 -8.88 -13.35
CA ASN A 197 31.07 -8.78 -13.94
C ASN A 197 31.05 -8.11 -15.32
N PHE A 198 30.06 -8.43 -16.15
CA PHE A 198 29.87 -7.79 -17.44
C PHE A 198 29.61 -6.29 -17.29
N VAL A 199 28.69 -5.90 -16.39
CA VAL A 199 28.37 -4.48 -16.16
C VAL A 199 29.58 -3.74 -15.60
N ALA A 200 30.30 -4.31 -14.63
CA ALA A 200 31.52 -3.71 -14.09
C ALA A 200 32.57 -3.44 -15.18
N THR A 201 32.69 -4.36 -16.15
CA THR A 201 33.65 -4.24 -17.25
C THR A 201 33.21 -3.25 -18.33
N LYS A 202 31.94 -3.30 -18.75
CA LYS A 202 31.43 -2.52 -19.90
C LYS A 202 30.88 -1.15 -19.51
N PHE A 203 30.49 -0.97 -18.26
CA PHE A 203 29.89 0.24 -17.70
C PHE A 203 30.49 0.60 -16.33
N PRO A 204 31.82 0.80 -16.24
CA PRO A 204 32.51 0.98 -14.95
C PRO A 204 32.07 2.21 -14.15
N THR A 205 31.44 3.20 -14.79
CA THR A 205 30.98 4.45 -14.16
C THR A 205 29.52 4.43 -13.73
N VAL A 206 28.81 3.31 -13.96
CA VAL A 206 27.39 3.18 -13.64
C VAL A 206 27.20 2.53 -12.27
N LYS A 207 26.37 3.14 -11.44
CA LYS A 207 25.88 2.54 -10.19
C LYS A 207 24.79 1.54 -10.52
N ARG A 208 25.04 0.25 -10.26
CA ARG A 208 24.11 -0.84 -10.60
C ARG A 208 23.43 -1.44 -9.38
N TYR A 209 24.03 -1.29 -8.19
CA TYR A 209 23.57 -1.89 -6.95
C TYR A 209 23.43 -3.42 -7.05
N GLY A 210 24.50 -4.06 -7.50
CA GLY A 210 24.57 -5.47 -7.88
C GLY A 210 24.19 -6.46 -6.77
N GLY A 211 23.97 -7.71 -7.18
CA GLY A 211 23.61 -8.82 -6.31
C GLY A 211 24.81 -9.53 -5.67
N GLU A 212 26.03 -9.07 -5.92
CA GLU A 212 27.27 -9.72 -5.47
C GLU A 212 27.39 -9.82 -3.94
N GLY A 213 27.42 -11.05 -3.43
CA GLY A 213 27.32 -11.40 -2.00
C GLY A 213 25.91 -11.79 -1.54
N ALA A 214 24.92 -11.77 -2.43
CA ALA A 214 23.52 -12.11 -2.21
C ALA A 214 22.91 -12.90 -3.40
N GLU A 215 23.73 -13.57 -4.21
CA GLU A 215 23.30 -14.25 -5.44
C GLU A 215 22.30 -15.39 -5.18
N SER A 216 22.25 -15.91 -3.95
CA SER A 216 21.28 -16.92 -3.53
C SER A 216 19.81 -16.45 -3.63
N ILE A 217 19.53 -15.15 -3.77
CA ILE A 217 18.19 -14.63 -4.13
C ILE A 217 17.62 -15.33 -5.38
N MET A 218 18.48 -15.76 -6.31
CA MET A 218 18.04 -16.52 -7.48
C MET A 218 17.41 -17.87 -7.12
N ALA A 219 17.95 -18.55 -6.11
CA ALA A 219 17.41 -19.81 -5.61
C ALA A 219 16.03 -19.62 -4.97
N PHE A 220 15.83 -18.51 -4.26
CA PHE A 220 14.53 -18.12 -3.70
C PHE A 220 13.48 -17.97 -4.80
N TYR A 221 13.71 -17.10 -5.79
CA TYR A 221 12.70 -16.90 -6.85
C TYR A 221 12.45 -18.15 -7.68
N ARG A 222 13.50 -18.94 -8.00
CA ARG A 222 13.35 -20.23 -8.68
C ARG A 222 12.38 -21.12 -7.90
N GLN A 223 12.62 -21.30 -6.59
CA GLN A 223 11.79 -22.17 -5.78
C GLN A 223 10.39 -21.62 -5.59
N LEU A 224 10.27 -20.30 -5.38
CA LEU A 224 8.99 -19.62 -5.22
C LEU A 224 8.09 -19.83 -6.44
N PHE A 225 8.59 -19.65 -7.65
CA PHE A 225 7.79 -19.84 -8.86
C PHE A 225 7.40 -21.30 -9.09
N ARG A 226 8.26 -22.26 -8.73
CA ARG A 226 7.91 -23.68 -8.77
C ARG A 226 6.79 -24.00 -7.79
N CYS A 227 6.89 -23.53 -6.55
CA CYS A 227 5.82 -23.67 -5.56
C CYS A 227 4.51 -23.01 -6.05
N ALA A 228 4.60 -21.81 -6.62
CA ALA A 228 3.45 -21.10 -7.18
C ALA A 228 2.78 -21.89 -8.32
N ALA A 229 3.56 -22.46 -9.24
CA ALA A 229 3.05 -23.32 -10.29
C ALA A 229 2.41 -24.59 -9.71
N GLU A 230 3.08 -25.27 -8.78
CA GLU A 230 2.55 -26.48 -8.12
C GLU A 230 1.22 -26.20 -7.40
N ALA A 231 1.06 -25.01 -6.81
CA ALA A 231 -0.16 -24.57 -6.14
C ALA A 231 -1.22 -23.93 -7.05
N ASP A 232 -1.03 -23.94 -8.37
CA ASP A 232 -1.95 -23.34 -9.35
C ASP A 232 -2.18 -21.83 -9.16
N LEU A 233 -1.19 -21.12 -8.60
CA LEU A 233 -1.20 -19.66 -8.58
C LEU A 233 -1.08 -19.12 -10.00
N THR A 234 -1.87 -18.10 -10.30
CA THR A 234 -1.91 -17.49 -11.64
C THR A 234 -1.15 -16.16 -11.68
N ASN A 235 -0.99 -15.49 -10.54
CA ASN A 235 -0.41 -14.15 -10.47
C ASN A 235 0.55 -14.02 -9.27
N VAL A 236 1.68 -13.35 -9.51
CA VAL A 236 2.62 -12.96 -8.45
C VAL A 236 2.90 -11.46 -8.58
N VAL A 237 2.73 -10.71 -7.49
CA VAL A 237 3.04 -9.28 -7.40
C VAL A 237 4.27 -9.09 -6.54
N VAL A 238 5.24 -8.29 -7.01
CA VAL A 238 6.54 -8.12 -6.36
C VAL A 238 6.84 -6.64 -6.12
N GLY A 239 7.04 -6.27 -4.86
CA GLY A 239 7.73 -5.04 -4.45
C GLY A 239 9.21 -5.33 -4.17
N MET A 240 10.14 -4.65 -4.87
CA MET A 240 11.58 -4.91 -4.71
C MET A 240 12.40 -3.62 -4.86
N PRO A 241 13.35 -3.34 -3.93
CA PRO A 241 14.26 -2.19 -3.99
C PRO A 241 15.41 -2.44 -4.99
N HIS A 242 16.49 -1.67 -4.89
CA HIS A 242 17.61 -1.69 -5.85
C HIS A 242 18.49 -2.94 -5.80
N ARG A 243 18.67 -3.58 -4.63
CA ARG A 243 19.70 -4.61 -4.39
C ARG A 243 19.46 -5.86 -5.25
N GLY A 244 20.35 -6.14 -6.19
CA GLY A 244 20.27 -7.31 -7.07
C GLY A 244 19.08 -7.30 -8.05
N LYS A 245 18.35 -6.18 -8.15
CA LYS A 245 17.13 -6.10 -8.96
C LYS A 245 17.39 -6.31 -10.44
N LEU A 246 18.48 -5.74 -10.96
CA LEU A 246 18.85 -5.90 -12.37
C LEU A 246 19.20 -7.36 -12.71
N ASN A 247 19.84 -8.07 -11.78
CA ASN A 247 20.13 -9.50 -11.92
C ASN A 247 18.82 -10.30 -12.01
N VAL A 248 17.89 -10.08 -11.07
CA VAL A 248 16.61 -10.81 -11.06
C VAL A 248 15.81 -10.53 -12.34
N LEU A 249 15.78 -9.26 -12.78
CA LEU A 249 15.10 -8.86 -14.01
C LEU A 249 15.64 -9.61 -15.24
N THR A 250 16.96 -9.67 -15.42
CA THR A 250 17.58 -10.24 -16.62
C THR A 250 17.70 -11.75 -16.60
N THR A 251 17.93 -12.34 -15.42
CA THR A 251 18.15 -13.78 -15.27
C THR A 251 16.84 -14.56 -15.15
N LEU A 252 15.85 -14.04 -14.41
CA LEU A 252 14.62 -14.78 -14.09
C LEU A 252 13.37 -14.18 -14.73
N PHE A 253 13.27 -12.85 -14.81
CA PHE A 253 12.03 -12.19 -15.23
C PHE A 253 12.00 -11.83 -16.73
N GLN A 254 12.87 -12.48 -17.51
CA GLN A 254 12.95 -12.38 -18.97
C GLN A 254 13.14 -10.95 -19.51
N THR A 255 13.63 -10.03 -18.68
CA THR A 255 13.91 -8.66 -19.12
C THR A 255 15.15 -8.66 -20.00
N ARG A 256 15.02 -8.21 -21.24
CA ARG A 256 16.16 -8.15 -22.17
C ARG A 256 17.26 -7.21 -21.63
N PRO A 257 18.53 -7.66 -21.53
CA PRO A 257 19.65 -6.82 -21.09
C PRO A 257 19.82 -5.54 -21.93
N ALA A 258 19.49 -5.57 -23.22
CA ALA A 258 19.51 -4.39 -24.08
C ALA A 258 18.69 -3.20 -23.51
N LYS A 259 17.56 -3.47 -22.83
CA LYS A 259 16.76 -2.43 -22.16
C LYS A 259 17.57 -1.69 -21.09
N ILE A 260 18.32 -2.43 -20.28
CA ILE A 260 19.16 -1.89 -19.20
C ILE A 260 20.36 -1.15 -19.79
N PHE A 261 21.05 -1.75 -20.76
CA PHE A 261 22.22 -1.15 -21.41
C PHE A 261 21.87 0.16 -22.12
N ARG A 262 20.68 0.25 -22.72
CA ARG A 262 20.15 1.47 -23.32
C ARG A 262 20.07 2.60 -22.29
N LYS A 263 19.49 2.31 -21.12
CA LYS A 263 19.42 3.27 -20.01
C LYS A 263 20.79 3.65 -19.48
N PHE A 264 21.73 2.71 -19.37
CA PHE A 264 23.12 3.00 -18.97
C PHE A 264 23.87 3.89 -19.98
N LYS A 265 23.45 3.91 -21.25
CA LYS A 265 23.93 4.86 -22.26
C LYS A 265 23.22 6.23 -22.22
N GLY A 266 22.31 6.44 -21.27
CA GLY A 266 21.55 7.69 -21.14
C GLY A 266 20.41 7.83 -22.15
N LEU A 267 19.96 6.72 -22.76
CA LEU A 267 18.89 6.73 -23.76
C LEU A 267 17.51 6.45 -23.12
N PRO A 268 16.41 6.91 -23.74
CA PRO A 268 15.04 6.66 -23.25
C PRO A 268 14.66 5.17 -23.26
N GLU A 269 13.85 4.76 -22.28
CA GLU A 269 13.30 3.41 -22.11
C GLU A 269 11.90 3.24 -22.69
N PHE A 270 11.30 4.32 -23.22
CA PHE A 270 10.02 4.30 -23.91
C PHE A 270 10.21 4.62 -25.41
N PRO A 271 9.27 4.20 -26.27
CA PRO A 271 9.28 4.54 -27.69
C PRO A 271 9.31 6.06 -27.93
N GLU A 272 9.75 6.46 -29.13
CA GLU A 272 9.71 7.86 -29.56
C GLU A 272 8.25 8.38 -29.63
N GLY A 273 8.04 9.64 -29.26
CA GLY A 273 6.72 10.29 -29.26
C GLY A 273 5.90 10.11 -27.97
N VAL A 274 6.35 9.26 -27.05
CA VAL A 274 5.73 9.08 -25.73
C VAL A 274 6.10 10.24 -24.82
N LYS A 275 5.10 10.87 -24.19
CA LYS A 275 5.33 11.92 -23.19
C LYS A 275 5.70 11.30 -21.84
N ALA A 276 6.96 10.92 -21.68
CA ALA A 276 7.51 10.41 -20.43
C ALA A 276 8.88 11.03 -20.13
N MET A 277 9.09 11.45 -18.89
CA MET A 277 10.38 11.91 -18.35
C MET A 277 11.31 10.75 -17.95
N CYS A 278 10.82 9.51 -17.99
CA CYS A 278 11.61 8.31 -17.74
C CYS A 278 12.14 8.21 -16.29
N ASP A 279 12.85 7.13 -15.97
CA ASP A 279 13.50 6.91 -14.66
C ASP A 279 14.84 6.15 -14.80
N ILE A 280 15.49 5.84 -13.68
CA ILE A 280 16.73 5.06 -13.62
C ILE A 280 16.48 3.55 -13.69
N ALA A 281 17.48 2.77 -14.13
CA ALA A 281 17.35 1.33 -14.35
C ALA A 281 16.93 0.54 -13.09
N SER A 282 17.37 0.97 -11.90
CA SER A 282 16.99 0.33 -10.63
C SER A 282 15.50 0.48 -10.29
N HIS A 283 14.75 1.32 -11.01
CA HIS A 283 13.31 1.51 -10.86
C HIS A 283 12.49 0.78 -11.93
N PHE A 284 13.14 0.02 -12.81
CA PHE A 284 12.44 -0.74 -13.84
C PHE A 284 11.44 -1.75 -13.27
N HIS A 285 10.39 -1.97 -14.05
CA HIS A 285 9.33 -2.94 -13.77
C HIS A 285 9.40 -4.08 -14.78
N THR A 286 8.62 -5.13 -14.52
CA THR A 286 8.25 -6.10 -15.54
C THR A 286 6.82 -6.60 -15.30
N SER A 287 6.10 -6.86 -16.39
CA SER A 287 4.77 -7.44 -16.42
C SER A 287 4.76 -8.47 -17.53
N THR A 288 4.98 -9.74 -17.20
CA THR A 288 5.20 -10.80 -18.19
C THR A 288 4.66 -12.14 -17.71
N ASP A 289 4.44 -13.05 -18.64
CA ASP A 289 4.01 -14.42 -18.38
C ASP A 289 5.26 -15.33 -18.31
N LEU A 290 5.40 -16.05 -17.20
CA LEU A 290 6.47 -17.01 -16.99
C LEU A 290 5.94 -18.43 -17.12
N GLU A 291 6.59 -19.25 -17.93
CA GLU A 291 6.30 -20.68 -18.05
C GLU A 291 7.13 -21.48 -17.05
N VAL A 292 6.46 -22.09 -16.07
CA VAL A 292 7.11 -22.84 -14.98
C VAL A 292 6.36 -24.15 -14.79
N LEU A 293 7.06 -25.28 -14.92
CA LEU A 293 6.47 -26.62 -14.81
C LEU A 293 5.25 -26.85 -15.72
N GLY A 294 5.24 -26.23 -16.91
CA GLY A 294 4.14 -26.32 -17.87
C GLY A 294 2.90 -25.51 -17.51
N LYS A 295 3.01 -24.60 -16.53
CA LYS A 295 1.97 -23.66 -16.13
C LYS A 295 2.44 -22.23 -16.32
N THR A 296 1.50 -21.36 -16.69
CA THR A 296 1.75 -19.94 -16.87
C THR A 296 1.48 -19.17 -15.57
N ILE A 297 2.47 -18.40 -15.11
CA ILE A 297 2.34 -17.46 -13.99
C ILE A 297 2.53 -16.04 -14.51
N HIS A 298 1.53 -15.18 -14.30
CA HIS A 298 1.64 -13.77 -14.64
C HIS A 298 2.37 -13.00 -13.54
N LEU A 299 3.60 -12.58 -13.82
CA LEU A 299 4.46 -11.85 -12.91
C LEU A 299 4.29 -10.34 -13.07
N ASN A 300 4.14 -9.63 -11.96
CA ASN A 300 4.05 -8.17 -11.88
C ASN A 300 5.07 -7.63 -10.87
N MET A 301 6.26 -7.24 -11.31
CA MET A 301 7.16 -6.44 -10.47
C MET A 301 6.82 -4.96 -10.64
N LEU A 302 6.67 -4.23 -9.54
CA LEU A 302 6.29 -2.82 -9.59
C LEU A 302 7.46 -1.89 -9.90
N HIS A 303 7.12 -0.75 -10.50
CA HIS A 303 7.93 0.45 -10.39
C HIS A 303 7.98 0.93 -8.94
N ASN A 304 9.10 1.53 -8.56
CA ASN A 304 9.29 2.13 -7.24
C ASN A 304 10.22 3.34 -7.33
N PRO A 305 10.02 4.36 -6.50
CA PRO A 305 11.00 5.43 -6.35
C PRO A 305 12.21 4.97 -5.51
N SER A 306 13.20 5.84 -5.37
CA SER A 306 14.34 5.62 -4.46
C SER A 306 13.96 5.66 -2.98
N HIS A 307 12.79 6.21 -2.63
CA HIS A 307 12.25 6.19 -1.27
C HIS A 307 11.93 4.74 -0.92
N LEU A 308 12.85 4.12 -0.18
CA LEU A 308 12.80 2.70 0.13
C LEU A 308 11.50 2.37 0.87
N GLU A 309 11.00 1.15 0.64
CA GLU A 309 9.80 0.61 1.30
C GLU A 309 8.47 1.29 0.90
N ALA A 310 8.48 2.46 0.24
CA ALA A 310 7.27 3.14 -0.24
C ALA A 310 6.44 2.34 -1.25
N VAL A 311 7.05 1.35 -1.92
CA VAL A 311 6.36 0.44 -2.86
C VAL A 311 5.61 -0.70 -2.15
N ASN A 312 5.90 -0.99 -0.89
CA ASN A 312 5.30 -2.10 -0.15
C ASN A 312 3.77 -2.00 -0.08
N PRO A 313 3.18 -0.88 0.36
CA PRO A 313 1.72 -0.78 0.36
C PRO A 313 1.14 -0.80 -1.07
N VAL A 314 1.87 -0.26 -2.06
CA VAL A 314 1.46 -0.29 -3.47
C VAL A 314 1.38 -1.72 -3.99
N SER A 315 2.33 -2.59 -3.61
CA SER A 315 2.31 -4.02 -3.95
C SER A 315 1.12 -4.76 -3.32
N MET A 316 0.78 -4.43 -2.07
CA MET A 316 -0.40 -4.98 -1.40
C MET A 316 -1.68 -4.53 -2.11
N GLY A 317 -1.81 -3.23 -2.40
CA GLY A 317 -2.95 -2.68 -3.14
C GLY A 317 -3.13 -3.30 -4.51
N LYS A 318 -2.06 -3.47 -5.29
CA LYS A 318 -2.16 -4.12 -6.60
C LYS A 318 -2.50 -5.61 -6.48
N THR A 319 -1.98 -6.31 -5.47
CA THR A 319 -2.39 -7.70 -5.17
C THR A 319 -3.89 -7.78 -4.91
N ARG A 320 -4.39 -6.88 -4.06
CA ARG A 320 -5.80 -6.80 -3.71
C ARG A 320 -6.69 -6.48 -4.93
N ALA A 321 -6.26 -5.58 -5.81
CA ALA A 321 -6.98 -5.29 -7.05
C ALA A 321 -7.00 -6.48 -8.01
N LYS A 322 -5.94 -7.28 -8.07
CA LYS A 322 -5.95 -8.54 -8.82
C LYS A 322 -6.90 -9.56 -8.22
N GLN A 323 -6.96 -9.67 -6.89
CA GLN A 323 -7.95 -10.53 -6.23
C GLN A 323 -9.38 -10.10 -6.59
N LEU A 324 -9.66 -8.80 -6.64
CA LEU A 324 -10.94 -8.28 -7.13
C LEU A 324 -11.20 -8.67 -8.61
N SER A 325 -10.24 -8.39 -9.50
CA SER A 325 -10.34 -8.69 -10.93
C SER A 325 -10.53 -10.19 -11.22
N LEU A 326 -9.92 -11.06 -10.42
CA LEU A 326 -9.96 -12.52 -10.58
C LEU A 326 -11.04 -13.20 -9.75
N ARG A 327 -11.81 -12.43 -8.96
CA ARG A 327 -12.78 -12.93 -7.98
C ARG A 327 -12.15 -13.97 -7.05
N ASP A 328 -11.02 -13.62 -6.46
CA ASP A 328 -10.26 -14.46 -5.53
C ASP A 328 -10.49 -14.02 -4.07
N GLY A 329 -10.34 -14.96 -3.14
CA GLY A 329 -10.50 -14.78 -1.70
C GLY A 329 -11.77 -14.01 -1.31
N PRO A 330 -11.66 -12.79 -0.73
CA PRO A 330 -12.81 -12.02 -0.25
C PRO A 330 -13.77 -11.54 -1.35
N TYR A 331 -13.37 -11.62 -2.63
CA TYR A 331 -14.20 -11.28 -3.78
C TYR A 331 -14.72 -12.51 -4.55
N GLY A 332 -14.45 -13.74 -4.07
CA GLY A 332 -14.89 -14.97 -4.70
C GLY A 332 -16.39 -15.22 -4.62
N THR A 333 -16.86 -16.38 -5.07
CA THR A 333 -18.28 -16.79 -4.99
C THR A 333 -18.52 -18.03 -4.14
N SER A 334 -17.46 -18.66 -3.60
CA SER A 334 -17.61 -19.80 -2.70
C SER A 334 -18.06 -19.36 -1.31
N ASP A 335 -18.97 -20.12 -0.70
CA ASP A 335 -19.49 -19.86 0.64
C ASP A 335 -18.49 -20.22 1.76
N SER A 336 -17.33 -20.80 1.42
CA SER A 336 -16.38 -21.38 2.37
C SER A 336 -15.39 -20.37 2.99
N GLY A 337 -15.43 -19.09 2.61
CA GLY A 337 -14.50 -18.09 3.14
C GLY A 337 -13.04 -18.42 2.80
N ASP A 338 -12.82 -18.97 1.59
CA ASP A 338 -11.53 -19.49 1.16
C ASP A 338 -10.43 -18.42 1.21
N GLN A 339 -9.24 -18.83 1.63
CA GLN A 339 -8.04 -18.02 1.53
C GLN A 339 -7.79 -17.66 0.05
N PRO A 340 -7.25 -16.46 -0.26
CA PRO A 340 -6.80 -16.15 -1.60
C PRO A 340 -5.86 -17.24 -2.11
N SER A 341 -6.15 -17.76 -3.31
CA SER A 341 -5.51 -18.97 -3.85
C SER A 341 -4.99 -18.78 -5.26
N ARG A 342 -5.04 -17.54 -5.80
CA ARG A 342 -4.63 -17.26 -7.18
C ARG A 342 -3.56 -16.19 -7.29
N VAL A 343 -3.46 -15.30 -6.29
CA VAL A 343 -2.56 -14.15 -6.29
C VAL A 343 -1.69 -14.14 -5.04
N LEU A 344 -0.38 -14.04 -5.22
CA LEU A 344 0.60 -13.95 -4.13
C LEU A 344 1.34 -12.60 -4.15
N ASN A 345 1.47 -11.99 -2.97
CA ASN A 345 2.28 -10.79 -2.76
C ASN A 345 3.66 -11.15 -2.20
N ILE A 346 4.71 -10.57 -2.79
CA ILE A 346 6.11 -10.77 -2.41
C ILE A 346 6.74 -9.40 -2.16
N GLN A 347 7.44 -9.25 -1.04
CA GLN A 347 8.16 -8.02 -0.72
C GLN A 347 9.61 -8.32 -0.37
N LEU A 348 10.52 -7.66 -1.08
CA LEU A 348 11.94 -7.69 -0.76
C LEU A 348 12.33 -6.39 -0.08
N HIS A 349 13.22 -6.48 0.90
CA HIS A 349 13.65 -5.36 1.72
C HIS A 349 15.16 -5.31 1.86
N GLY A 350 15.72 -4.13 2.14
CA GLY A 350 17.07 -4.01 2.68
C GLY A 350 17.04 -3.99 4.21
N ASP A 351 18.01 -4.59 4.89
CA ASP A 351 18.03 -4.69 6.37
C ASP A 351 17.93 -3.34 7.08
N GLY A 352 18.66 -2.32 6.59
CA GLY A 352 18.62 -0.98 7.18
C GLY A 352 17.30 -0.22 6.91
N ALA A 353 16.69 -0.46 5.76
CA ALA A 353 15.46 0.23 5.38
C ALA A 353 14.22 -0.40 6.04
N PHE A 354 14.19 -1.73 6.13
CA PHE A 354 13.08 -2.47 6.72
C PHE A 354 12.76 -2.00 8.15
N VAL A 355 13.80 -1.83 8.97
CA VAL A 355 13.68 -1.38 10.37
C VAL A 355 13.55 0.14 10.52
N GLY A 356 13.99 0.91 9.53
CA GLY A 356 14.12 2.37 9.63
C GLY A 356 12.94 3.15 9.06
N GLN A 357 12.11 2.53 8.21
CA GLN A 357 10.96 3.20 7.57
C GLN A 357 9.65 2.81 8.25
N GLY A 358 8.92 3.81 8.78
CA GLY A 358 7.66 3.62 9.50
C GLY A 358 6.55 2.97 8.66
N ILE A 359 6.56 3.19 7.34
CA ILE A 359 5.59 2.61 6.40
C ILE A 359 5.53 1.08 6.44
N ASN A 360 6.62 0.40 6.81
CA ASN A 360 6.62 -1.06 6.99
C ASN A 360 5.77 -1.48 8.17
N GLN A 361 5.87 -0.77 9.30
CA GLN A 361 5.02 -1.03 10.45
C GLN A 361 3.55 -0.83 10.05
N GLU A 362 3.23 0.25 9.34
CA GLU A 362 1.88 0.52 8.86
C GLU A 362 1.34 -0.59 7.95
N CYS A 363 2.15 -1.09 7.00
CA CYS A 363 1.79 -2.23 6.15
C CYS A 363 1.49 -3.49 6.96
N LEU A 364 2.33 -3.82 7.93
CA LEU A 364 2.12 -5.00 8.78
C LEU A 364 0.88 -4.86 9.64
N MET A 365 0.57 -3.66 10.14
CA MET A 365 -0.67 -3.41 10.87
C MET A 365 -1.93 -3.54 9.99
N MET A 366 -1.80 -3.58 8.65
CA MET A 366 -2.89 -3.88 7.71
C MET A 366 -3.03 -5.36 7.33
N ALA A 367 -2.04 -6.21 7.66
CA ALA A 367 -1.93 -7.59 7.17
C ALA A 367 -3.20 -8.45 7.37
N ASP A 368 -3.89 -8.28 8.49
CA ASP A 368 -5.13 -9.01 8.81
C ASP A 368 -6.33 -8.07 8.96
N VAL A 369 -6.24 -6.83 8.46
CA VAL A 369 -7.34 -5.85 8.54
C VAL A 369 -8.30 -6.09 7.38
N PRO A 370 -9.62 -6.21 7.63
CA PRO A 370 -10.62 -6.31 6.57
C PRO A 370 -10.45 -5.24 5.50
N HIS A 371 -10.66 -5.61 4.24
CA HIS A 371 -10.47 -4.74 3.06
C HIS A 371 -9.00 -4.41 2.69
N PHE A 372 -8.02 -4.79 3.52
CA PHE A 372 -6.59 -4.59 3.25
C PHE A 372 -5.78 -5.90 3.24
N ASP A 373 -6.23 -6.92 3.97
CA ASP A 373 -5.63 -8.26 3.96
C ASP A 373 -5.49 -8.80 2.52
N VAL A 374 -4.29 -9.25 2.16
CA VAL A 374 -3.96 -9.82 0.85
C VAL A 374 -3.74 -11.33 0.88
N GLY A 375 -4.07 -12.00 1.98
CA GLY A 375 -3.81 -13.42 2.21
C GLY A 375 -2.40 -13.70 2.73
N GLY A 376 -1.75 -12.71 3.34
CA GLY A 376 -0.36 -12.78 3.81
C GLY A 376 0.69 -12.66 2.69
N SER A 377 1.75 -11.89 2.95
CA SER A 377 2.88 -11.69 2.04
C SER A 377 4.07 -12.55 2.42
N ILE A 378 4.87 -12.97 1.43
CA ILE A 378 6.19 -13.54 1.69
C ILE A 378 7.22 -12.41 1.64
N HIS A 379 7.89 -12.18 2.77
CA HIS A 379 8.91 -11.17 2.91
C HIS A 379 10.31 -11.77 2.85
N MET A 380 11.20 -11.13 2.11
CA MET A 380 12.63 -11.43 2.14
C MET A 380 13.43 -10.17 2.49
N ILE A 381 14.15 -10.22 3.61
CA ILE A 381 15.12 -9.18 3.97
C ILE A 381 16.47 -9.60 3.41
N VAL A 382 16.99 -8.84 2.45
CA VAL A 382 18.36 -9.01 1.94
C VAL A 382 19.32 -8.36 2.92
N ASN A 383 19.65 -9.11 3.98
CA ASN A 383 20.40 -8.65 5.12
C ASN A 383 21.91 -8.76 4.86
N ASN A 384 22.42 -7.75 4.16
CA ASN A 384 23.85 -7.61 3.87
C ASN A 384 24.63 -6.93 5.01
N GLN A 385 23.98 -6.72 6.16
CA GLN A 385 24.53 -6.24 7.43
C GLN A 385 24.96 -4.76 7.45
N VAL A 386 24.69 -3.99 6.38
CA VAL A 386 25.10 -2.59 6.27
C VAL A 386 24.15 -1.73 5.42
N GLY A 387 23.54 -0.73 6.05
CA GLY A 387 22.76 0.33 5.39
C GLY A 387 23.64 1.49 4.97
N PHE A 388 23.97 1.59 3.67
CA PHE A 388 24.99 2.51 3.15
C PHE A 388 26.35 2.28 3.84
N THR A 389 26.69 3.07 4.87
CA THR A 389 27.89 2.96 5.71
C THR A 389 27.56 2.52 7.15
N THR A 390 26.28 2.54 7.52
CA THR A 390 25.82 2.26 8.89
C THR A 390 25.71 0.75 9.09
N PRO A 391 26.50 0.15 10.00
CA PRO A 391 26.40 -1.27 10.29
C PRO A 391 25.06 -1.62 10.95
N GLY A 392 24.61 -2.86 10.77
CA GLY A 392 23.29 -3.30 11.21
C GLY A 392 23.00 -3.08 12.71
N ASP A 393 23.99 -3.19 13.57
CA ASP A 393 23.87 -2.95 15.02
C ASP A 393 23.61 -1.48 15.41
N ARG A 394 23.85 -0.54 14.49
CA ARG A 394 23.50 0.88 14.64
C ARG A 394 22.23 1.27 13.90
N GLY A 395 21.73 0.41 13.01
CA GLY A 395 20.51 0.66 12.23
C GLY A 395 19.20 0.36 12.98
N ARG A 396 19.26 -0.29 14.15
CA ARG A 396 18.07 -0.75 14.91
C ARG A 396 18.33 -0.87 16.40
N GLY A 397 17.24 -0.89 17.18
CA GLY A 397 17.26 -1.11 18.64
C GLY A 397 17.08 -2.57 19.08
N THR A 398 17.10 -3.52 18.16
CA THR A 398 16.78 -4.94 18.41
C THR A 398 17.84 -5.87 17.79
N ARG A 399 17.73 -7.20 18.03
CA ARG A 399 18.77 -8.16 17.59
C ARG A 399 18.73 -8.36 16.08
N TYR A 400 17.57 -8.65 15.52
CA TYR A 400 17.39 -8.99 14.11
C TYR A 400 16.70 -7.85 13.36
N ALA A 401 17.04 -7.71 12.07
CA ALA A 401 16.32 -6.78 11.19
C ALA A 401 14.84 -7.19 11.06
N SER A 402 14.55 -8.49 11.12
CA SER A 402 13.21 -9.06 11.05
C SER A 402 12.35 -8.85 12.31
N ASP A 403 12.86 -8.24 13.39
CA ASP A 403 12.12 -8.15 14.66
C ASP A 403 10.78 -7.40 14.56
N LEU A 404 10.58 -6.58 13.52
CA LEU A 404 9.29 -5.94 13.25
C LEU A 404 8.18 -6.97 12.92
N ALA A 405 8.52 -8.14 12.37
CA ALA A 405 7.59 -9.25 12.12
C ALA A 405 6.86 -9.73 13.39
N LYS A 406 7.50 -9.57 14.56
CA LYS A 406 6.94 -9.95 15.86
C LYS A 406 5.71 -9.13 16.24
N SER A 407 5.54 -7.94 15.67
CA SER A 407 4.37 -7.07 15.91
C SER A 407 3.05 -7.70 15.45
N ILE A 408 3.10 -8.62 14.48
CA ILE A 408 1.96 -9.39 13.97
C ILE A 408 2.09 -10.89 14.21
N ALA A 409 3.04 -11.29 15.06
CA ALA A 409 3.35 -12.68 15.34
C ALA A 409 3.63 -13.52 14.07
N ALA A 410 4.31 -12.96 13.07
CA ALA A 410 4.72 -13.65 11.85
C ALA A 410 6.04 -14.43 12.04
N PRO A 411 6.12 -15.70 11.61
CA PRO A 411 7.36 -16.50 11.73
C PRO A 411 8.51 -15.89 10.94
N VAL A 412 9.72 -16.10 11.46
CA VAL A 412 10.97 -15.67 10.82
C VAL A 412 11.88 -16.87 10.62
N PHE A 413 12.36 -17.08 9.39
CA PHE A 413 13.46 -17.98 9.09
C PHE A 413 14.74 -17.17 8.85
N HIS A 414 15.82 -17.49 9.56
CA HIS A 414 17.14 -16.92 9.27
C HIS A 414 17.93 -17.92 8.45
N VAL A 415 18.49 -17.47 7.33
CA VAL A 415 19.17 -18.33 6.36
C VAL A 415 20.53 -17.75 6.00
N ASN A 416 21.56 -18.60 6.00
CA ASN A 416 22.87 -18.24 5.50
C ASN A 416 22.86 -18.08 3.97
N GLY A 417 23.22 -16.90 3.49
CA GLY A 417 23.28 -16.57 2.06
C GLY A 417 24.28 -17.39 1.25
N ASP A 418 25.29 -18.01 1.90
CA ASP A 418 26.26 -18.92 1.28
C ASP A 418 25.67 -20.34 1.04
N ASP A 419 24.46 -20.65 1.55
CA ASP A 419 23.79 -21.96 1.40
C ASP A 419 22.48 -21.86 0.57
N PRO A 420 22.57 -21.83 -0.77
CA PRO A 420 21.40 -21.69 -1.64
C PRO A 420 20.46 -22.92 -1.60
N GLU A 421 20.95 -24.10 -1.21
CA GLU A 421 20.10 -25.29 -1.02
C GLU A 421 19.21 -25.14 0.22
N ALA A 422 19.75 -24.58 1.30
CA ALA A 422 18.97 -24.31 2.49
C ALA A 422 17.93 -23.21 2.28
N LEU A 423 18.28 -22.15 1.52
CA LEU A 423 17.32 -21.13 1.12
C LEU A 423 16.17 -21.72 0.28
N THR A 424 16.46 -22.67 -0.61
CA THR A 424 15.44 -23.38 -1.39
C THR A 424 14.45 -24.10 -0.45
N ARG A 425 14.95 -24.87 0.54
CA ARG A 425 14.08 -25.56 1.51
C ARG A 425 13.22 -24.60 2.33
N VAL A 426 13.83 -23.53 2.84
CA VAL A 426 13.13 -22.50 3.63
C VAL A 426 12.10 -21.75 2.80
N THR A 427 12.39 -21.46 1.52
CA THR A 427 11.45 -20.81 0.61
C THR A 427 10.20 -21.64 0.42
N LYS A 428 10.36 -22.96 0.23
CA LYS A 428 9.21 -23.89 0.18
C LYS A 428 8.40 -23.86 1.48
N LEU A 429 9.08 -23.91 2.62
CA LEU A 429 8.39 -23.89 3.92
C LEU A 429 7.63 -22.58 4.17
N ALA A 430 8.23 -21.43 3.83
CA ALA A 430 7.57 -20.13 3.92
C ALA A 430 6.34 -20.06 3.00
N PHE A 431 6.47 -20.55 1.77
CA PHE A 431 5.34 -20.65 0.84
C PHE A 431 4.23 -21.55 1.40
N ASP A 432 4.57 -22.75 1.87
CA ASP A 432 3.61 -23.70 2.43
C ASP A 432 2.89 -23.09 3.67
N TYR A 433 3.59 -22.32 4.50
CA TYR A 433 3.00 -21.58 5.62
C TYR A 433 2.00 -20.53 5.13
N GLN A 434 2.40 -19.70 4.17
CA GLN A 434 1.54 -18.64 3.63
C GLN A 434 0.29 -19.24 2.97
N GLN A 435 0.40 -20.33 2.20
CA GLN A 435 -0.75 -21.02 1.62
C GLN A 435 -1.64 -21.67 2.68
N LYS A 436 -1.05 -22.21 3.76
CA LYS A 436 -1.79 -22.91 4.82
C LYS A 436 -2.60 -21.95 5.70
N PHE A 437 -2.00 -20.83 6.09
CA PHE A 437 -2.55 -19.92 7.10
C PHE A 437 -3.03 -18.58 6.54
N GLY A 438 -2.59 -18.20 5.34
CA GLY A 438 -2.91 -16.90 4.74
C GLY A 438 -2.36 -15.73 5.57
N LYS A 439 -1.13 -15.87 6.07
CA LYS A 439 -0.45 -14.90 6.95
C LYS A 439 0.97 -14.64 6.47
N ASP A 440 1.48 -13.45 6.79
CA ASP A 440 2.82 -13.04 6.44
C ASP A 440 3.90 -13.94 7.07
N VAL A 441 5.00 -14.10 6.35
CA VAL A 441 6.16 -14.92 6.75
C VAL A 441 7.44 -14.28 6.25
N PHE A 442 8.49 -14.36 7.07
CA PHE A 442 9.75 -13.68 6.82
C PHE A 442 10.90 -14.64 6.58
N ILE A 443 11.72 -14.32 5.58
CA ILE A 443 13.03 -14.91 5.34
C ILE A 443 14.07 -13.80 5.53
N ASP A 444 14.87 -13.91 6.58
CA ASP A 444 16.05 -13.07 6.83
C ASP A 444 17.27 -13.73 6.17
N LEU A 445 17.56 -13.29 4.94
CA LEU A 445 18.68 -13.77 4.15
C LEU A 445 19.96 -13.07 4.61
N ASN A 446 20.69 -13.70 5.52
CA ASN A 446 21.94 -13.19 6.07
C ASN A 446 23.05 -13.36 5.04
N CYS A 447 23.45 -12.27 4.42
CA CYS A 447 24.36 -12.24 3.29
C CYS A 447 25.43 -11.15 3.50
N PHE A 448 26.08 -10.72 2.42
CA PHE A 448 26.98 -9.57 2.47
C PHE A 448 26.87 -8.74 1.19
N ARG A 449 27.55 -7.60 1.16
CA ARG A 449 27.66 -6.75 -0.02
C ARG A 449 29.11 -6.71 -0.47
N ARG A 450 29.42 -7.28 -1.65
CA ARG A 450 30.80 -7.41 -2.15
C ARG A 450 31.52 -6.07 -2.25
N TRP A 451 30.83 -5.04 -2.73
CA TRP A 451 31.36 -3.69 -2.98
C TRP A 451 30.79 -2.66 -2.00
N GLY A 452 31.12 -1.37 -2.17
CA GLY A 452 30.49 -0.26 -1.45
C GLY A 452 28.98 -0.16 -1.69
N HIS A 453 28.33 0.87 -1.13
CA HIS A 453 26.87 1.01 -1.28
C HIS A 453 26.45 1.04 -2.75
N ASN A 454 27.23 1.78 -3.53
CA ASN A 454 27.35 1.65 -4.98
C ASN A 454 28.79 1.25 -5.32
N GLU A 455 29.03 0.80 -6.55
CA GLU A 455 30.29 0.15 -6.91
C GLU A 455 31.49 1.10 -7.07
N MET A 456 31.27 2.42 -6.93
CA MET A 456 32.32 3.44 -6.89
C MET A 456 32.63 3.95 -5.47
N ASP A 457 31.92 3.46 -4.47
CA ASP A 457 32.09 3.83 -3.06
C ASP A 457 33.09 2.89 -2.39
N ASP A 458 34.04 3.42 -1.60
CA ASP A 458 35.00 2.62 -0.84
C ASP A 458 34.46 2.36 0.58
N PRO A 459 34.04 1.13 0.88
CA PRO A 459 33.41 0.82 2.16
C PRO A 459 34.41 0.65 3.30
N THR A 460 35.71 0.53 3.01
CA THR A 460 36.74 0.28 4.03
C THR A 460 36.94 1.47 4.95
N PHE A 461 36.53 2.67 4.53
CA PHE A 461 36.57 3.88 5.36
C PHE A 461 35.70 3.78 6.62
N THR A 462 34.64 2.97 6.59
CA THR A 462 33.66 2.88 7.69
C THR A 462 33.48 1.46 8.22
N ASN A 463 33.73 0.43 7.40
CA ASN A 463 33.48 -0.97 7.75
C ASN A 463 34.70 -1.89 7.48
N PRO A 464 35.94 -1.53 7.89
CA PRO A 464 37.17 -2.22 7.45
C PRO A 464 37.26 -3.69 7.88
N LEU A 465 36.77 -4.04 9.08
CA LEU A 465 36.82 -5.42 9.57
C LEU A 465 35.88 -6.35 8.79
N LEU A 466 34.65 -5.87 8.52
CA LEU A 466 33.67 -6.59 7.71
C LEU A 466 34.22 -6.83 6.30
N TYR A 467 34.75 -5.77 5.66
CA TYR A 467 35.30 -5.88 4.32
C TYR A 467 36.63 -6.65 4.26
N GLY A 468 37.39 -6.70 5.36
CA GLY A 468 38.53 -7.61 5.49
C GLY A 468 38.11 -9.08 5.35
N VAL A 469 37.00 -9.48 5.97
CA VAL A 469 36.42 -10.83 5.79
C VAL A 469 35.89 -11.02 4.37
N ILE A 470 35.11 -10.06 3.85
CA ILE A 470 34.52 -10.13 2.49
C ILE A 470 35.59 -10.25 1.40
N HIS A 471 36.68 -9.48 1.47
CA HIS A 471 37.75 -9.52 0.48
C HIS A 471 38.60 -10.79 0.54
N SER A 472 38.61 -11.48 1.69
CA SER A 472 39.40 -12.71 1.88
C SER A 472 38.65 -13.99 1.51
N ARG A 473 37.39 -13.88 1.08
CA ARG A 473 36.57 -15.02 0.64
C ARG A 473 36.23 -14.98 -0.85
N ASP A 474 35.93 -16.17 -1.35
CA ASP A 474 35.34 -16.37 -2.67
C ASP A 474 33.86 -15.96 -2.70
N SER A 475 33.32 -15.82 -3.91
CA SER A 475 31.92 -15.48 -4.15
C SER A 475 30.98 -16.64 -3.77
N VAL A 476 29.70 -16.33 -3.58
CA VAL A 476 28.66 -17.35 -3.32
C VAL A 476 28.56 -18.35 -4.49
N PRO A 477 28.49 -17.92 -5.77
CA PRO A 477 28.45 -18.85 -6.90
C PRO A 477 29.68 -19.75 -7.00
N ASP A 478 30.88 -19.22 -6.76
CA ASP A 478 32.13 -20.02 -6.85
C ASP A 478 32.22 -21.04 -5.70
N LEU A 479 31.80 -20.67 -4.49
CA LEU A 479 31.69 -21.57 -3.34
C LEU A 479 30.73 -22.74 -3.65
N TYR A 480 29.55 -22.42 -4.20
CA TYR A 480 28.55 -23.43 -4.53
C TYR A 480 28.99 -24.32 -5.70
N ALA A 481 29.58 -23.75 -6.76
CA ALA A 481 30.14 -24.51 -7.88
C ALA A 481 31.20 -25.51 -7.41
N ARG A 482 32.13 -25.10 -6.52
CA ARG A 482 33.12 -26.02 -5.91
C ARG A 482 32.48 -27.14 -5.10
N LYS A 483 31.41 -26.85 -4.36
CA LYS A 483 30.64 -27.88 -3.64
C LYS A 483 30.12 -28.94 -4.61
N LEU A 484 29.55 -28.53 -5.74
CA LEU A 484 29.00 -29.45 -6.75
C LEU A 484 30.07 -30.18 -7.55
N LEU A 485 31.23 -29.56 -7.79
CA LEU A 485 32.40 -30.22 -8.37
C LEU A 485 32.90 -31.35 -7.45
N ALA A 486 32.97 -31.09 -6.14
CA ALA A 486 33.41 -32.07 -5.16
C ALA A 486 32.41 -33.24 -4.99
N SER A 487 31.10 -32.99 -5.14
CA SER A 487 30.08 -34.06 -5.11
C SER A 487 29.92 -34.81 -6.44
N GLY A 488 30.57 -34.34 -7.51
CA GLY A 488 30.38 -34.88 -8.87
C GLY A 488 29.04 -34.48 -9.51
N ASP A 489 28.30 -33.56 -8.88
CA ASP A 489 27.05 -33.04 -9.41
C ASP A 489 27.29 -32.10 -10.61
N LEU A 490 28.48 -31.53 -10.78
CA LEU A 490 28.84 -30.64 -11.90
C LEU A 490 30.30 -30.86 -12.33
N ALA A 491 30.64 -30.63 -13.60
CA ALA A 491 32.02 -30.63 -14.10
C ALA A 491 32.55 -29.21 -14.38
N GLN A 492 33.87 -29.00 -14.28
CA GLN A 492 34.47 -27.67 -14.48
C GLN A 492 34.17 -27.11 -15.88
N SER A 493 34.19 -27.97 -16.91
CA SER A 493 33.84 -27.59 -18.27
C SER A 493 32.39 -27.09 -18.41
N GLU A 494 31.47 -27.56 -17.57
CA GLU A 494 30.08 -27.10 -17.56
C GLU A 494 29.98 -25.71 -16.92
N VAL A 495 30.71 -25.46 -15.82
CA VAL A 495 30.81 -24.13 -15.19
C VAL A 495 31.33 -23.10 -16.19
N ASP A 496 32.45 -23.40 -16.84
CA ASP A 496 33.08 -22.50 -17.82
C ASP A 496 32.14 -22.24 -19.01
N ALA A 497 31.41 -23.26 -19.46
CA ALA A 497 30.45 -23.14 -20.55
C ALA A 497 29.26 -22.25 -20.18
N ILE A 498 28.70 -22.38 -18.97
CA ILE A 498 27.59 -21.54 -18.48
C ILE A 498 28.01 -20.06 -18.50
N VAL A 499 29.16 -19.74 -17.88
CA VAL A 499 29.66 -18.37 -17.79
C VAL A 499 29.95 -17.81 -19.18
N LYS A 500 30.66 -18.57 -20.03
CA LYS A 500 30.97 -18.15 -21.39
C LYS A 500 29.69 -17.88 -22.20
N LYS A 501 28.72 -18.79 -22.18
CA LYS A 501 27.45 -18.66 -22.90
C LYS A 501 26.70 -17.39 -22.48
N HIS A 502 26.62 -17.12 -21.18
CA HIS A 502 25.92 -15.93 -20.69
C HIS A 502 26.68 -14.64 -21.05
N MET A 503 28.01 -14.62 -20.94
CA MET A 503 28.83 -13.48 -21.37
C MET A 503 28.71 -13.21 -22.87
N ASP A 504 28.69 -14.25 -23.71
CA ASP A 504 28.48 -14.13 -25.15
C ASP A 504 27.08 -13.55 -25.45
N TYR A 505 26.05 -13.99 -24.73
CA TYR A 505 24.70 -13.43 -24.81
C TYR A 505 24.66 -11.94 -24.45
N LEU A 506 25.23 -11.54 -23.31
CA LEU A 506 25.28 -10.13 -22.89
C LEU A 506 26.07 -9.26 -23.87
N ASN A 507 27.19 -9.76 -24.41
CA ASN A 507 27.92 -9.06 -25.47
C ASN A 507 27.05 -8.88 -26.72
N SER A 508 26.27 -9.90 -27.10
CA SER A 508 25.39 -9.80 -28.28
C SER A 508 24.27 -8.77 -28.07
N GLU A 509 23.67 -8.70 -26.89
CA GLU A 509 22.66 -7.68 -26.56
C GLU A 509 23.26 -6.27 -26.58
N LEU A 510 24.51 -6.11 -26.12
CA LEU A 510 25.22 -4.82 -26.18
C LEU A 510 25.61 -4.43 -27.62
N GLN A 511 26.05 -5.38 -28.45
CA GLN A 511 26.42 -5.13 -29.85
C GLN A 511 25.20 -4.71 -30.69
N ASN A 512 24.04 -5.32 -30.42
CA ASN A 512 22.79 -5.05 -31.11
C ASN A 512 21.98 -3.89 -30.50
N LEU A 513 22.59 -3.08 -29.62
CA LEU A 513 21.88 -2.02 -28.90
C LEU A 513 21.32 -0.94 -29.84
N SER A 514 21.97 -0.70 -30.98
CA SER A 514 21.52 0.27 -31.98
C SER A 514 20.23 -0.15 -32.71
N SER A 515 19.95 -1.45 -32.80
CA SER A 515 18.72 -1.98 -33.40
C SER A 515 17.62 -2.27 -32.37
N TYR A 516 17.94 -2.24 -31.07
CA TYR A 516 16.95 -2.38 -30.01
C TYR A 516 16.00 -1.18 -29.97
N GLN A 517 14.70 -1.45 -30.10
CA GLN A 517 13.64 -0.49 -29.90
C GLN A 517 12.95 -0.76 -28.56
N PRO A 518 12.69 0.28 -27.73
CA PRO A 518 11.86 0.12 -26.56
C PRO A 518 10.49 -0.48 -26.87
N GLU A 519 10.05 -1.42 -26.06
CA GLU A 519 8.73 -2.03 -26.16
C GLU A 519 7.68 -1.13 -25.49
N GLN A 520 6.50 -1.01 -26.09
CA GLN A 520 5.34 -0.43 -25.43
C GLN A 520 4.84 -1.43 -24.38
N SER A 521 4.78 -1.00 -23.11
CA SER A 521 4.42 -1.85 -21.95
C SER A 521 3.20 -1.32 -21.18
N TYR A 522 2.51 -0.33 -21.75
CA TYR A 522 1.40 0.40 -21.14
C TYR A 522 0.16 0.36 -22.03
N PHE A 523 -1.02 0.54 -21.43
CA PHE A 523 -2.34 0.45 -22.07
C PHE A 523 -2.67 -0.91 -22.69
N GLU A 524 -2.25 -2.00 -22.04
CA GLU A 524 -2.53 -3.37 -22.46
C GLU A 524 -3.63 -4.03 -21.61
N LYS A 525 -4.11 -5.20 -22.06
CA LYS A 525 -5.10 -6.03 -21.34
C LYS A 525 -6.32 -5.19 -20.90
N GLN A 526 -6.54 -5.05 -19.60
CA GLN A 526 -7.67 -4.30 -19.01
C GLN A 526 -7.63 -2.79 -19.35
N TRP A 527 -6.48 -2.27 -19.77
CA TRP A 527 -6.28 -0.88 -20.17
C TRP A 527 -6.36 -0.63 -21.69
N SER A 528 -6.68 -1.65 -22.50
CA SER A 528 -6.69 -1.54 -23.97
C SER A 528 -7.62 -0.49 -24.59
N GLY A 529 -8.60 0.03 -23.83
CA GLY A 529 -9.47 1.14 -24.24
C GLY A 529 -9.05 2.52 -23.70
N ILE A 530 -7.94 2.58 -22.96
CA ILE A 530 -7.44 3.80 -22.32
C ILE A 530 -6.33 4.41 -23.17
N VAL A 531 -6.31 5.74 -23.27
CA VAL A 531 -5.29 6.51 -23.99
C VAL A 531 -4.54 7.46 -23.06
N GLN A 532 -3.37 7.92 -23.50
CA GLN A 532 -2.70 9.06 -22.86
C GLN A 532 -3.52 10.33 -23.10
N ALA A 533 -3.66 11.16 -22.06
CA ALA A 533 -4.41 12.40 -22.14
C ALA A 533 -3.79 13.39 -23.14
N GLY A 534 -4.64 14.14 -23.85
CA GLY A 534 -4.24 15.12 -24.86
C GLY A 534 -3.92 16.50 -24.28
N SER A 535 -3.39 17.39 -25.12
CA SER A 535 -3.07 18.78 -24.74
C SER A 535 -4.28 19.72 -24.70
N GLU A 536 -5.48 19.22 -24.98
CA GLU A 536 -6.73 19.97 -24.89
C GLU A 536 -7.52 19.51 -23.66
N VAL A 537 -8.25 20.42 -23.03
CA VAL A 537 -9.20 20.08 -21.96
C VAL A 537 -10.50 19.59 -22.59
N THR A 538 -10.85 18.34 -22.34
CA THR A 538 -12.06 17.72 -22.91
C THR A 538 -13.27 17.82 -21.97
N THR A 539 -14.45 17.94 -22.56
CA THR A 539 -15.74 17.92 -21.84
C THR A 539 -16.47 16.61 -22.10
N TRP A 540 -17.03 16.01 -21.06
CA TRP A 540 -17.71 14.72 -21.13
C TRP A 540 -19.09 14.82 -20.52
N ASP A 541 -20.10 14.36 -21.26
CA ASP A 541 -21.45 14.21 -20.72
C ASP A 541 -21.42 13.20 -19.58
N THR A 542 -21.69 13.71 -18.39
CA THR A 542 -21.70 12.93 -17.16
C THR A 542 -23.08 12.92 -16.52
N GLY A 543 -24.07 13.51 -17.19
CA GLY A 543 -25.46 13.50 -16.76
C GLY A 543 -26.07 12.10 -16.76
N VAL A 544 -27.12 11.91 -15.97
CA VAL A 544 -27.88 10.65 -15.88
C VAL A 544 -29.36 10.98 -15.79
N ASP A 545 -30.19 10.12 -16.37
CA ASP A 545 -31.63 10.25 -16.26
C ASP A 545 -32.09 10.28 -14.79
N TYR A 546 -32.97 11.24 -14.46
CA TYR A 546 -33.35 11.47 -13.08
C TYR A 546 -34.18 10.32 -12.48
N SER A 547 -34.94 9.57 -13.29
CA SER A 547 -35.68 8.42 -12.77
C SER A 547 -34.75 7.37 -12.20
N LEU A 548 -33.62 7.12 -12.89
CA LEU A 548 -32.56 6.24 -12.41
C LEU A 548 -31.85 6.82 -11.18
N LEU A 549 -31.50 8.11 -11.19
CA LEU A 549 -30.87 8.75 -10.03
C LEU A 549 -31.76 8.73 -8.79
N SER A 550 -33.07 8.92 -8.96
CA SER A 550 -34.07 8.84 -7.89
C SER A 550 -34.15 7.43 -7.33
N LEU A 551 -34.21 6.39 -8.18
CA LEU A 551 -34.15 4.99 -7.74
C LEU A 551 -32.88 4.71 -6.92
N ILE A 552 -31.71 5.07 -7.44
CA ILE A 552 -30.43 4.90 -6.75
C ILE A 552 -30.44 5.59 -5.38
N ALA A 553 -30.94 6.82 -5.31
CA ALA A 553 -30.98 7.56 -4.07
C ALA A 553 -31.96 6.97 -3.06
N GLN A 554 -33.08 6.36 -3.50
CA GLN A 554 -33.98 5.59 -2.63
C GLN A 554 -33.27 4.36 -2.06
N THR A 555 -32.70 3.53 -2.93
CA THR A 555 -31.95 2.33 -2.53
C THR A 555 -30.80 2.66 -1.58
N SER A 556 -30.12 3.81 -1.77
CA SER A 556 -29.01 4.22 -0.91
C SER A 556 -29.34 4.39 0.58
N VAL A 557 -30.63 4.47 0.93
CA VAL A 557 -31.12 4.64 2.32
C VAL A 557 -32.15 3.58 2.72
N GLU A 558 -32.37 2.58 1.87
CA GLU A 558 -33.23 1.44 2.17
C GLU A 558 -32.52 0.49 3.14
N CYS A 559 -33.28 -0.21 3.98
CA CYS A 559 -32.78 -1.21 4.92
C CYS A 559 -33.77 -2.39 4.96
N PRO A 560 -33.29 -3.62 5.23
CA PRO A 560 -34.17 -4.76 5.47
C PRO A 560 -35.21 -4.51 6.58
N GLU A 561 -36.37 -5.15 6.51
CA GLU A 561 -37.46 -4.95 7.49
C GLU A 561 -37.05 -5.27 8.93
N ASP A 562 -36.20 -6.28 9.12
CA ASP A 562 -35.67 -6.73 10.40
C ASP A 562 -34.45 -5.94 10.89
N PHE A 563 -33.98 -4.96 10.10
CA PHE A 563 -32.81 -4.15 10.42
C PHE A 563 -33.15 -3.00 11.38
N ALA A 564 -32.59 -3.04 12.58
CA ALA A 564 -32.79 -2.05 13.61
C ALA A 564 -31.93 -0.79 13.36
N LEU A 565 -32.38 0.06 12.43
CA LEU A 565 -31.72 1.34 12.15
C LEU A 565 -31.90 2.35 13.30
N HIS A 566 -30.85 3.11 13.62
CA HIS A 566 -30.91 4.16 14.63
C HIS A 566 -32.02 5.20 14.33
N PRO A 567 -32.92 5.54 15.28
CA PRO A 567 -34.08 6.41 15.03
C PRO A 567 -33.73 7.79 14.48
N HIS A 568 -32.62 8.39 14.93
CA HIS A 568 -32.16 9.69 14.43
C HIS A 568 -31.73 9.62 12.95
N LEU A 569 -31.14 8.50 12.50
CA LEU A 569 -30.77 8.33 11.09
C LEU A 569 -32.00 8.17 10.22
N ARG A 570 -32.98 7.38 10.67
CA ARG A 570 -34.27 7.24 9.99
C ARG A 570 -34.93 8.61 9.77
N LYS A 571 -35.03 9.41 10.84
CA LYS A 571 -35.69 10.72 10.80
C LYS A 571 -34.93 11.79 9.99
N HIS A 572 -33.60 11.87 10.15
CA HIS A 572 -32.85 13.03 9.65
C HIS A 572 -32.03 12.76 8.39
N HIS A 573 -31.66 11.50 8.13
CA HIS A 573 -30.92 11.11 6.94
C HIS A 573 -31.84 10.47 5.90
N VAL A 574 -32.55 9.40 6.28
CA VAL A 574 -33.41 8.62 5.37
C VAL A 574 -34.60 9.46 4.89
N GLU A 575 -35.49 9.89 5.79
CA GLU A 575 -36.69 10.68 5.45
C GLU A 575 -36.33 11.99 4.72
N SER A 576 -35.22 12.63 5.11
CA SER A 576 -34.72 13.85 4.45
C SER A 576 -34.30 13.60 3.01
N ARG A 577 -33.55 12.51 2.74
CA ARG A 577 -33.16 12.14 1.37
C ARG A 577 -34.39 11.79 0.54
N LEU A 578 -35.31 10.97 1.07
CA LEU A 578 -36.56 10.58 0.41
C LEU A 578 -37.43 11.79 0.05
N LYS A 579 -37.49 12.81 0.91
CA LYS A 579 -38.21 14.05 0.62
C LYS A 579 -37.56 14.84 -0.52
N LYS A 580 -36.25 15.05 -0.47
CA LYS A 580 -35.50 15.83 -1.48
C LYS A 580 -35.63 15.21 -2.87
N ILE A 581 -35.59 13.89 -2.96
CA ILE A 581 -35.75 13.19 -4.24
C ILE A 581 -37.19 13.21 -4.76
N ALA A 582 -38.19 13.19 -3.89
CA ALA A 582 -39.59 13.35 -4.31
C ALA A 582 -39.84 14.75 -4.89
N GLU A 583 -39.18 15.76 -4.32
CA GLU A 583 -39.27 17.16 -4.76
C GLU A 583 -38.38 17.50 -5.96
N GLY A 584 -37.41 16.66 -6.32
CA GLY A 584 -36.48 16.91 -7.43
C GLY A 584 -35.52 18.10 -7.20
N SER A 585 -35.52 18.70 -6.02
CA SER A 585 -34.80 19.95 -5.75
C SER A 585 -34.14 19.91 -4.39
N ARG A 586 -33.23 20.86 -4.17
CA ARG A 586 -32.46 20.98 -2.92
C ARG A 586 -31.67 19.71 -2.54
N LEU A 587 -31.15 19.01 -3.54
CA LEU A 587 -30.26 17.86 -3.35
C LEU A 587 -28.99 18.33 -2.66
N ASP A 588 -28.63 17.67 -1.55
CA ASP A 588 -27.41 18.00 -0.78
C ASP A 588 -26.21 17.17 -1.24
N TRP A 589 -25.04 17.49 -0.67
CA TRP A 589 -23.76 16.92 -1.06
C TRP A 589 -23.74 15.39 -1.02
N ALA A 590 -24.19 14.80 0.09
CA ALA A 590 -24.18 13.34 0.28
C ALA A 590 -25.21 12.62 -0.59
N THR A 591 -26.34 13.27 -0.94
CA THR A 591 -27.30 12.69 -1.90
C THR A 591 -26.74 12.68 -3.31
N ALA A 592 -26.07 13.77 -3.74
CA ALA A 592 -25.40 13.82 -5.04
C ALA A 592 -24.21 12.83 -5.11
N GLU A 593 -23.48 12.64 -4.02
CA GLU A 593 -22.45 11.59 -3.89
C GLU A 593 -23.06 10.20 -4.12
N ALA A 594 -24.11 9.84 -3.37
CA ALA A 594 -24.77 8.54 -3.53
C ALA A 594 -25.30 8.30 -4.96
N MET A 595 -25.87 9.34 -5.59
CA MET A 595 -26.30 9.32 -7.00
C MET A 595 -25.13 9.08 -7.97
N ALA A 596 -23.98 9.74 -7.75
CA ALA A 596 -22.80 9.57 -8.61
C ALA A 596 -22.23 8.16 -8.49
N LEU A 597 -22.05 7.69 -7.25
CA LEU A 597 -21.51 6.35 -6.99
C LEU A 597 -22.46 5.28 -7.52
N GLY A 598 -23.73 5.30 -7.12
CA GLY A 598 -24.69 4.29 -7.55
C GLY A 598 -24.93 4.27 -9.06
N SER A 599 -24.84 5.41 -9.75
CA SER A 599 -24.95 5.43 -11.22
C SER A 599 -23.74 4.80 -11.90
N LEU A 600 -22.54 4.92 -11.33
CA LEU A 600 -21.35 4.21 -11.80
C LEU A 600 -21.46 2.70 -11.53
N LEU A 601 -21.95 2.31 -10.35
CA LEU A 601 -22.22 0.90 -10.03
C LEU A 601 -23.22 0.29 -11.02
N TYR A 602 -24.30 1.01 -11.31
CA TYR A 602 -25.31 0.59 -12.30
C TYR A 602 -24.72 0.44 -13.71
N GLN A 603 -23.73 1.27 -14.06
CA GLN A 603 -23.00 1.17 -15.34
C GLN A 603 -21.96 0.04 -15.36
N GLY A 604 -21.65 -0.60 -14.23
CA GLY A 604 -20.74 -1.74 -14.12
C GLY A 604 -19.34 -1.39 -13.61
N PHE A 605 -19.11 -0.14 -13.21
CA PHE A 605 -17.86 0.24 -12.53
C PHE A 605 -17.93 -0.20 -11.07
N ASN A 606 -16.81 -0.68 -10.51
CA ASN A 606 -16.72 -0.83 -9.06
C ASN A 606 -16.30 0.49 -8.43
N VAL A 607 -16.70 0.70 -7.19
CA VAL A 607 -16.27 1.84 -6.38
C VAL A 607 -15.63 1.31 -5.12
N ARG A 608 -14.47 1.86 -4.75
CA ARG A 608 -13.85 1.66 -3.45
C ARG A 608 -13.69 3.02 -2.77
N ILE A 609 -14.14 3.14 -1.54
CA ILE A 609 -13.86 4.29 -0.67
C ILE A 609 -13.06 3.79 0.52
N SER A 610 -11.90 4.39 0.73
CA SER A 610 -10.96 4.03 1.77
C SER A 610 -10.56 5.25 2.58
N GLY A 611 -10.37 5.07 3.88
CA GLY A 611 -9.99 6.13 4.81
C GLY A 611 -10.63 5.95 6.18
N GLU A 612 -10.32 6.85 7.08
CA GLU A 612 -10.80 6.80 8.46
C GLU A 612 -12.30 7.15 8.53
N ASP A 613 -13.10 6.26 9.12
CA ASP A 613 -14.54 6.45 9.35
C ASP A 613 -15.42 6.67 8.09
N ILE A 614 -14.92 6.37 6.89
CA ILE A 614 -15.56 6.70 5.61
C ILE A 614 -16.98 6.14 5.43
N GLY A 615 -17.32 5.03 6.08
CA GLY A 615 -18.63 4.40 5.94
C GLY A 615 -19.76 5.26 6.52
N ARG A 616 -19.48 5.92 7.65
CA ARG A 616 -20.33 6.95 8.25
C ARG A 616 -20.06 8.33 7.62
N GLY A 617 -18.80 8.59 7.33
CA GLY A 617 -18.21 9.90 7.07
C GLY A 617 -17.83 10.60 8.37
N THR A 618 -16.67 11.27 8.38
CA THR A 618 -16.15 12.06 9.53
C THR A 618 -17.23 12.97 10.10
N PHE A 619 -17.95 13.69 9.23
CA PHE A 619 -18.97 14.66 9.61
C PHE A 619 -20.36 14.05 9.77
N SER A 620 -20.49 12.71 9.82
CA SER A 620 -21.76 11.97 9.89
C SER A 620 -22.74 12.37 8.78
N GLN A 621 -22.24 12.55 7.56
CA GLN A 621 -23.00 13.01 6.41
C GLN A 621 -23.36 11.88 5.44
N ARG A 622 -22.49 10.88 5.31
CA ARG A 622 -22.51 9.93 4.18
C ARG A 622 -23.46 8.78 4.43
N HIS A 623 -23.23 8.04 5.52
CA HIS A 623 -23.96 6.82 5.87
C HIS A 623 -24.13 5.85 4.69
N ALA A 624 -23.05 5.62 3.93
CA ALA A 624 -23.01 4.58 2.89
C ALA A 624 -23.07 3.16 3.50
N MET A 625 -22.85 3.10 4.81
CA MET A 625 -22.92 1.92 5.66
C MET A 625 -23.87 2.20 6.84
N PHE A 626 -24.79 1.28 7.11
CA PHE A 626 -25.59 1.25 8.32
C PHE A 626 -25.14 0.14 9.27
N VAL A 627 -25.36 0.35 10.57
CA VAL A 627 -25.05 -0.61 11.63
C VAL A 627 -26.33 -0.92 12.41
N ASP A 628 -26.68 -2.20 12.47
CA ASP A 628 -27.84 -2.69 13.19
C ASP A 628 -27.66 -2.49 14.70
N GLN A 629 -28.61 -1.80 15.34
CA GLN A 629 -28.50 -1.42 16.75
C GLN A 629 -28.64 -2.60 17.73
N ASN A 630 -29.11 -3.77 17.27
CA ASN A 630 -29.27 -4.95 18.11
C ASN A 630 -28.10 -5.94 17.97
N THR A 631 -27.43 -5.96 16.81
CA THR A 631 -26.49 -7.03 16.44
C THR A 631 -25.10 -6.54 16.02
N ASN A 632 -24.90 -5.24 15.76
CA ASN A 632 -23.72 -4.66 15.10
C ASN A 632 -23.50 -5.15 13.66
N GLU A 633 -24.47 -5.84 13.06
CA GLU A 633 -24.38 -6.22 11.64
C GLU A 633 -24.28 -4.98 10.76
N ILE A 634 -23.44 -5.09 9.73
CA ILE A 634 -23.21 -4.02 8.78
C ILE A 634 -24.02 -4.27 7.52
N PHE A 635 -24.70 -3.24 7.04
CA PHE A 635 -25.43 -3.26 5.77
C PHE A 635 -24.99 -2.09 4.88
N VAL A 636 -24.74 -2.37 3.59
CA VAL A 636 -24.29 -1.39 2.58
C VAL A 636 -25.38 -1.30 1.50
N PRO A 637 -26.33 -0.35 1.60
CA PRO A 637 -27.55 -0.36 0.78
C PRO A 637 -27.29 -0.32 -0.73
N LEU A 638 -26.29 0.46 -1.19
CA LEU A 638 -25.96 0.57 -2.61
C LEU A 638 -25.49 -0.75 -3.24
N ASN A 639 -25.10 -1.75 -2.45
CA ASN A 639 -24.74 -3.08 -2.97
C ASN A 639 -25.96 -3.95 -3.30
N GLU A 640 -27.15 -3.56 -2.83
CA GLU A 640 -28.44 -4.21 -3.14
C GLU A 640 -29.15 -3.57 -4.35
N LEU A 641 -28.50 -2.63 -5.05
CA LEU A 641 -29.05 -2.04 -6.26
C LEU A 641 -29.27 -3.12 -7.33
N GLU A 642 -30.53 -3.33 -7.68
CA GLU A 642 -30.94 -4.28 -8.72
C GLU A 642 -30.87 -3.67 -10.12
N GLY A 643 -30.62 -4.50 -11.13
CA GLY A 643 -30.46 -4.09 -12.52
C GLY A 643 -29.04 -3.62 -12.87
N GLY A 644 -28.91 -2.97 -14.04
CA GLY A 644 -27.62 -2.48 -14.54
C GLY A 644 -26.61 -3.59 -14.86
N ASN A 645 -25.32 -3.25 -14.81
CA ASN A 645 -24.20 -4.14 -15.14
C ASN A 645 -23.46 -4.69 -13.90
N GLY A 646 -24.03 -4.56 -12.70
CA GLY A 646 -23.59 -5.28 -11.50
C GLY A 646 -22.28 -4.82 -10.84
N GLY A 647 -21.92 -3.53 -10.89
CA GLY A 647 -20.79 -2.99 -10.12
C GLY A 647 -21.03 -3.02 -8.60
N LYS A 648 -19.96 -3.04 -7.80
CA LYS A 648 -20.05 -3.11 -6.32
C LYS A 648 -19.28 -1.99 -5.63
N LEU A 649 -19.76 -1.62 -4.43
CA LEU A 649 -19.16 -0.65 -3.51
C LEU A 649 -18.43 -1.38 -2.38
N GLU A 650 -17.12 -1.17 -2.29
CA GLU A 650 -16.30 -1.56 -1.13
C GLU A 650 -16.06 -0.34 -0.23
N LEU A 651 -16.40 -0.46 1.05
CA LEU A 651 -16.15 0.55 2.08
C LEU A 651 -15.05 0.05 3.01
N ALA A 652 -13.83 0.55 2.81
CA ALA A 652 -12.66 0.20 3.58
C ALA A 652 -12.39 1.25 4.67
N ASN A 653 -13.08 1.15 5.82
CA ASN A 653 -12.70 1.94 7.00
C ASN A 653 -11.26 1.55 7.37
N SER A 654 -10.31 2.45 7.18
CA SER A 654 -8.88 2.16 7.32
C SER A 654 -8.44 2.13 8.78
N ILE A 655 -7.24 1.59 9.01
CA ILE A 655 -6.49 1.90 10.23
C ILE A 655 -6.11 3.39 10.25
N LEU A 656 -5.68 3.89 11.40
CA LEU A 656 -5.16 5.27 11.55
C LEU A 656 -3.75 5.39 10.94
N SER A 657 -3.70 5.43 9.61
CA SER A 657 -2.48 5.57 8.80
C SER A 657 -2.86 6.25 7.50
N GLU A 658 -2.08 7.26 7.11
CA GLU A 658 -2.21 7.91 5.81
C GLU A 658 -1.21 7.37 4.79
N GLU A 659 0.05 7.15 5.19
CA GLU A 659 1.14 6.84 4.25
C GLU A 659 0.94 5.47 3.58
N ALA A 660 0.81 4.40 4.36
CA ALA A 660 0.59 3.08 3.80
C ALA A 660 -0.80 2.91 3.19
N VAL A 661 -1.85 3.50 3.78
CA VAL A 661 -3.22 3.42 3.22
C VAL A 661 -3.28 4.11 1.86
N LEU A 662 -2.74 5.32 1.71
CA LEU A 662 -2.74 5.99 0.40
C LEU A 662 -1.89 5.22 -0.64
N GLY A 663 -0.75 4.65 -0.22
CA GLY A 663 0.05 3.76 -1.07
C GLY A 663 -0.74 2.53 -1.54
N PHE A 664 -1.53 1.93 -0.65
CA PHE A 664 -2.42 0.82 -0.95
C PHE A 664 -3.48 1.23 -1.98
N GLU A 665 -4.13 2.36 -1.79
CA GLU A 665 -5.16 2.85 -2.72
C GLU A 665 -4.56 3.24 -4.09
N TYR A 666 -3.32 3.75 -4.13
CA TYR A 666 -2.61 3.91 -5.40
C TYR A 666 -2.42 2.55 -6.10
N GLY A 667 -2.00 1.52 -5.37
CA GLY A 667 -1.90 0.14 -5.87
C GLY A 667 -3.23 -0.42 -6.39
N MET A 668 -4.34 -0.13 -5.69
CA MET A 668 -5.68 -0.52 -6.13
C MET A 668 -6.06 0.13 -7.47
N ALA A 669 -5.69 1.40 -7.66
CA ALA A 669 -6.09 2.21 -8.82
C ALA A 669 -5.27 1.96 -10.10
N ILE A 670 -4.11 1.29 -10.03
CA ILE A 670 -3.25 1.04 -11.20
C ILE A 670 -3.52 -0.29 -11.93
N ASP A 671 -4.29 -1.22 -11.35
CA ASP A 671 -4.54 -2.53 -11.98
C ASP A 671 -5.67 -2.47 -13.02
N ASN A 672 -6.86 -2.00 -12.63
CA ASN A 672 -8.05 -2.01 -13.47
C ASN A 672 -8.65 -0.60 -13.61
N PRO A 673 -8.72 -0.02 -14.82
CA PRO A 673 -9.21 1.35 -15.03
C PRO A 673 -10.72 1.48 -14.83
N ASN A 674 -11.47 0.38 -14.66
CA ASN A 674 -12.92 0.39 -14.42
C ASN A 674 -13.29 0.41 -12.92
N ASN A 675 -12.32 0.59 -12.03
CA ASN A 675 -12.56 0.79 -10.62
C ASN A 675 -12.35 2.28 -10.26
N LEU A 676 -13.39 2.92 -9.70
CA LEU A 676 -13.25 4.23 -9.07
C LEU A 676 -12.70 4.03 -7.66
N VAL A 677 -11.44 4.40 -7.44
CA VAL A 677 -10.80 4.33 -6.12
C VAL A 677 -10.78 5.74 -5.52
N ILE A 678 -11.29 5.86 -4.29
CA ILE A 678 -11.38 7.10 -3.54
C ILE A 678 -10.66 6.90 -2.21
N TRP A 679 -9.69 7.76 -1.91
CA TRP A 679 -9.12 7.90 -0.58
C TRP A 679 -9.61 9.21 0.07
N GLU A 680 -10.16 9.14 1.28
CA GLU A 680 -10.63 10.30 2.04
C GLU A 680 -9.80 10.48 3.31
N ALA A 681 -9.15 11.64 3.43
CA ALA A 681 -8.53 12.06 4.68
C ALA A 681 -9.61 12.47 5.68
N GLN A 682 -9.42 12.20 6.97
CA GLN A 682 -10.39 12.60 8.00
C GLN A 682 -10.59 14.12 8.01
N PHE A 683 -9.48 14.86 8.00
CA PHE A 683 -9.39 16.26 7.62
C PHE A 683 -8.33 16.40 6.54
N GLY A 684 -8.52 17.34 5.63
CA GLY A 684 -7.60 17.55 4.52
C GLY A 684 -6.18 17.85 4.98
N ASP A 685 -6.00 18.40 6.18
CA ASP A 685 -4.72 18.75 6.81
C ASP A 685 -3.78 17.54 6.99
N PHE A 686 -4.32 16.32 7.17
CA PHE A 686 -3.55 15.10 7.52
C PHE A 686 -2.92 14.40 6.31
N PHE A 687 -3.20 14.84 5.07
CA PHE A 687 -2.61 14.27 3.85
C PHE A 687 -1.07 14.23 3.86
N ASN A 688 -0.45 15.12 4.63
CA ASN A 688 0.99 15.33 4.66
C ASN A 688 1.74 14.14 5.30
N GLY A 689 1.07 13.27 6.06
CA GLY A 689 1.64 11.98 6.47
C GLY A 689 2.00 11.10 5.26
N ALA A 690 1.23 11.21 4.16
CA ALA A 690 1.42 10.43 2.94
C ALA A 690 2.21 11.15 1.83
N GLN A 691 2.98 12.19 2.17
CA GLN A 691 3.62 13.06 1.17
C GLN A 691 4.52 12.30 0.20
N ILE A 692 5.23 11.26 0.65
CA ILE A 692 6.08 10.43 -0.23
C ILE A 692 5.24 9.79 -1.34
N ILE A 693 4.08 9.23 -1.00
CA ILE A 693 3.19 8.60 -1.99
C ILE A 693 2.69 9.63 -3.00
N ILE A 694 2.34 10.83 -2.53
CA ILE A 694 1.87 11.92 -3.40
C ILE A 694 2.98 12.34 -4.36
N ASP A 695 4.16 12.70 -3.84
CA ASP A 695 5.28 13.22 -4.63
C ASP A 695 5.79 12.20 -5.65
N THR A 696 5.89 10.93 -5.25
CA THR A 696 6.68 9.94 -5.97
C THR A 696 5.85 8.94 -6.77
N PHE A 697 4.55 8.83 -6.50
CA PHE A 697 3.63 7.98 -7.25
C PHE A 697 2.52 8.79 -7.92
N LEU A 698 1.71 9.55 -7.18
CA LEU A 698 0.57 10.26 -7.77
C LEU A 698 0.99 11.36 -8.73
N THR A 699 1.95 12.20 -8.32
CA THR A 699 2.43 13.35 -9.10
C THR A 699 3.30 12.95 -10.27
N THR A 700 4.05 11.85 -10.15
CA THR A 700 5.13 11.51 -11.10
C THR A 700 5.01 10.13 -11.75
N GLY A 701 4.02 9.30 -11.38
CA GLY A 701 3.89 7.92 -11.86
C GLY A 701 3.67 7.82 -13.38
N GLU A 702 2.80 8.66 -13.93
CA GLU A 702 2.55 8.68 -15.39
C GLU A 702 3.78 9.20 -16.14
N THR A 703 4.37 10.31 -15.70
CA THR A 703 5.52 10.92 -16.41
C THR A 703 6.79 10.07 -16.30
N LYS A 704 7.08 9.44 -15.16
CA LYS A 704 8.26 8.59 -15.03
C LYS A 704 8.08 7.22 -15.69
N TRP A 705 6.88 6.65 -15.60
CA TRP A 705 6.67 5.21 -15.80
C TRP A 705 5.52 4.85 -16.75
N MET A 706 4.82 5.84 -17.33
CA MET A 706 3.60 5.63 -18.11
C MET A 706 2.50 4.87 -17.34
N VAL A 707 2.52 4.99 -16.00
CA VAL A 707 1.50 4.42 -15.12
C VAL A 707 0.43 5.48 -14.87
N CYS A 708 -0.64 5.47 -15.67
CA CYS A 708 -1.82 6.28 -15.42
C CYS A 708 -2.56 5.78 -14.16
N ASN A 709 -3.23 6.70 -13.47
CA ASN A 709 -3.92 6.39 -12.22
C ASN A 709 -5.20 7.23 -12.08
N GLY A 710 -6.30 6.63 -11.64
CA GLY A 710 -7.61 7.29 -11.50
C GLY A 710 -8.00 7.68 -10.08
N LEU A 711 -7.08 7.58 -9.10
CA LEU A 711 -7.33 7.79 -7.68
C LEU A 711 -7.87 9.19 -7.40
N VAL A 712 -8.94 9.25 -6.62
CA VAL A 712 -9.53 10.48 -6.10
C VAL A 712 -9.10 10.68 -4.66
N MET A 713 -8.53 11.84 -4.33
CA MET A 713 -8.23 12.25 -2.96
C MET A 713 -9.29 13.26 -2.50
N LEU A 714 -10.08 12.90 -1.49
CA LEU A 714 -11.02 13.81 -0.83
C LEU A 714 -10.35 14.42 0.40
N LEU A 715 -10.15 15.74 0.38
CA LEU A 715 -9.43 16.46 1.43
C LEU A 715 -10.32 17.53 2.07
N PRO A 716 -11.01 17.23 3.18
CA PRO A 716 -11.89 18.18 3.85
C PRO A 716 -11.19 19.48 4.21
N HIS A 717 -11.68 20.60 3.69
CA HIS A 717 -11.05 21.92 3.76
C HIS A 717 -12.07 22.98 4.20
N GLY A 718 -11.60 23.98 4.95
CA GLY A 718 -12.37 25.17 5.26
C GLY A 718 -11.91 25.90 6.52
N PHE A 719 -11.73 27.20 6.43
CA PHE A 719 -11.38 28.06 7.56
C PHE A 719 -12.63 28.37 8.39
N ASP A 720 -13.04 27.41 9.23
CA ASP A 720 -14.29 27.45 10.01
C ASP A 720 -14.06 27.71 11.52
N GLY A 721 -12.87 28.18 11.89
CA GLY A 721 -12.51 28.50 13.28
C GLY A 721 -11.97 27.33 14.11
N ALA A 722 -11.56 26.25 13.46
CA ALA A 722 -11.06 25.02 14.08
C ALA A 722 -9.52 24.96 14.22
N ALA A 723 -8.84 26.12 14.23
CA ALA A 723 -7.37 26.23 14.30
C ALA A 723 -6.63 25.50 13.17
N SER A 724 -5.33 25.27 13.35
CA SER A 724 -4.37 24.98 12.27
C SER A 724 -4.46 23.59 11.64
N GLU A 725 -4.87 22.57 12.38
CA GLU A 725 -4.86 21.17 11.91
C GLU A 725 -6.24 20.68 11.44
N HIS A 726 -7.20 21.59 11.27
CA HIS A 726 -8.56 21.26 10.82
C HIS A 726 -9.11 22.31 9.85
N SER A 727 -8.25 23.05 9.16
CA SER A 727 -8.66 24.19 8.32
C SER A 727 -8.23 24.06 6.86
N SER A 728 -7.06 23.49 6.57
CA SER A 728 -6.50 23.53 5.23
C SER A 728 -5.91 22.21 4.78
N CYS A 729 -6.42 21.72 3.65
CA CYS A 729 -5.75 20.70 2.85
C CYS A 729 -4.47 21.17 2.13
N ARG A 730 -4.00 22.39 2.40
CA ARG A 730 -2.82 23.00 1.76
C ARG A 730 -2.83 22.90 0.24
N MET A 731 -3.95 23.31 -0.38
CA MET A 731 -4.12 23.21 -1.84
C MET A 731 -2.99 23.90 -2.61
N GLU A 732 -2.33 24.91 -2.03
CA GLU A 732 -1.14 25.56 -2.60
C GLU A 732 -0.02 24.57 -2.94
N ARG A 733 0.15 23.50 -2.13
CA ARG A 733 1.17 22.48 -2.34
C ARG A 733 0.81 21.58 -3.51
N PHE A 734 -0.44 21.13 -3.57
CA PHE A 734 -0.93 20.36 -4.72
C PHE A 734 -0.82 21.17 -6.01
N LEU A 735 -1.22 22.43 -5.99
CA LEU A 735 -1.09 23.33 -7.15
C LEU A 735 0.37 23.52 -7.58
N GLN A 736 1.29 23.70 -6.63
CA GLN A 736 2.73 23.78 -6.92
C GLN A 736 3.28 22.50 -7.55
N MET A 737 2.74 21.34 -7.19
CA MET A 737 3.18 20.04 -7.70
C MET A 737 2.55 19.68 -9.06
N THR A 738 1.67 20.52 -9.60
CA THR A 738 1.19 20.36 -10.97
C THR A 738 2.24 20.81 -11.97
N ASP A 739 2.21 20.24 -13.18
CA ASP A 739 2.99 20.73 -14.33
C ASP A 739 2.22 21.77 -15.17
N SER A 740 1.20 22.40 -14.57
CA SER A 740 0.45 23.51 -15.15
C SER A 740 1.36 24.68 -15.51
N ARG A 741 1.07 25.35 -16.62
CA ARG A 741 1.95 26.36 -17.22
C ARG A 741 1.43 27.77 -16.94
N GLU A 742 2.32 28.68 -16.57
CA GLU A 742 1.92 30.06 -16.21
C GLU A 742 1.52 30.93 -17.40
N SER A 743 1.97 30.57 -18.60
CA SER A 743 1.87 31.43 -19.80
C SER A 743 1.26 30.73 -21.01
N THR A 744 0.91 29.44 -20.89
CA THR A 744 0.28 28.67 -21.98
C THR A 744 -0.87 27.87 -21.40
N PRO A 745 -1.97 27.67 -22.15
CA PRO A 745 -3.11 26.90 -21.67
C PRO A 745 -2.72 25.48 -21.26
N ASP A 746 -3.31 25.02 -20.17
CA ASP A 746 -3.21 23.64 -19.72
C ASP A 746 -4.10 22.72 -20.57
N GLY A 747 -3.76 21.43 -20.63
CA GLY A 747 -4.57 20.38 -21.25
C GLY A 747 -5.02 19.31 -20.23
N ASP A 748 -5.68 18.27 -20.71
CA ASP A 748 -5.91 17.07 -19.89
C ASP A 748 -4.61 16.31 -19.56
N ASP A 749 -3.52 16.63 -20.26
CA ASP A 749 -2.17 16.07 -20.06
C ASP A 749 -1.42 16.61 -18.85
N VAL A 750 -2.00 17.51 -18.04
CA VAL A 750 -1.46 17.82 -16.71
C VAL A 750 -1.28 16.55 -15.88
N ASN A 751 -0.29 16.50 -15.00
CA ASN A 751 0.06 15.32 -14.23
C ASN A 751 -1.02 14.87 -13.23
N PHE A 752 -1.77 15.81 -12.64
CA PHE A 752 -3.01 15.53 -11.90
C PHE A 752 -3.91 16.75 -11.83
N GLN A 753 -5.16 16.55 -11.41
CA GLN A 753 -6.20 17.58 -11.37
C GLN A 753 -6.41 18.10 -9.95
N VAL A 754 -6.72 19.40 -9.80
CA VAL A 754 -7.10 20.02 -8.52
C VAL A 754 -8.40 20.79 -8.71
N ILE A 755 -9.44 20.37 -7.98
CA ILE A 755 -10.76 21.02 -8.00
C ILE A 755 -11.20 21.43 -6.59
N ASN A 756 -11.98 22.50 -6.50
CA ASN A 756 -12.59 22.97 -5.27
C ASN A 756 -14.09 23.22 -5.51
N PRO A 757 -14.87 22.12 -5.62
CA PRO A 757 -16.27 22.22 -6.01
C PRO A 757 -17.07 22.98 -4.97
N SER A 758 -18.05 23.77 -5.42
CA SER A 758 -18.90 24.55 -4.52
C SER A 758 -20.37 24.11 -4.53
N THR A 759 -20.76 23.11 -5.33
CA THR A 759 -22.13 22.60 -5.36
C THR A 759 -22.19 21.06 -5.40
N PRO A 760 -23.28 20.44 -4.92
CA PRO A 760 -23.47 19.00 -5.02
C PRO A 760 -23.39 18.45 -6.46
N ALA A 761 -23.96 19.16 -7.45
CA ALA A 761 -23.90 18.75 -8.85
C ALA A 761 -22.47 18.73 -9.42
N GLN A 762 -21.65 19.73 -9.05
CA GLN A 762 -20.24 19.77 -9.46
C GLN A 762 -19.48 18.55 -8.92
N TYR A 763 -19.76 18.14 -7.68
CA TYR A 763 -19.16 16.93 -7.10
C TYR A 763 -19.63 15.65 -7.79
N PHE A 764 -20.94 15.54 -8.09
CA PHE A 764 -21.50 14.42 -8.86
C PHE A 764 -20.79 14.24 -10.20
N HIS A 765 -20.66 15.34 -10.97
CA HIS A 765 -20.01 15.30 -12.27
C HIS A 765 -18.51 15.02 -12.15
N ALA A 766 -17.83 15.57 -11.15
CA ALA A 766 -16.41 15.32 -10.94
C ALA A 766 -16.10 13.83 -10.71
N LEU A 767 -16.90 13.14 -9.89
CA LEU A 767 -16.76 11.71 -9.63
C LEU A 767 -17.01 10.89 -10.90
N ARG A 768 -18.11 11.15 -11.62
CA ARG A 768 -18.43 10.43 -12.87
C ARG A 768 -17.39 10.68 -13.96
N ARG A 769 -16.88 11.91 -14.07
CA ARG A 769 -15.82 12.29 -15.02
C ARG A 769 -14.54 11.45 -14.86
N GLN A 770 -14.22 10.94 -13.66
CA GLN A 770 -13.06 10.06 -13.49
C GLN A 770 -13.20 8.75 -14.27
N MET A 771 -14.42 8.25 -14.45
CA MET A 771 -14.68 6.93 -15.04
C MET A 771 -15.12 7.01 -16.50
N ILE A 772 -15.92 8.02 -16.87
CA ILE A 772 -16.48 8.18 -18.22
C ILE A 772 -15.42 8.57 -19.26
N ARG A 773 -14.34 9.24 -18.84
CA ARG A 773 -13.23 9.58 -19.74
C ARG A 773 -12.52 8.32 -20.23
N ASN A 774 -11.95 8.40 -21.43
CA ASN A 774 -11.08 7.35 -21.99
C ASN A 774 -9.63 7.44 -21.51
N PHE A 775 -9.37 8.18 -20.43
CA PHE A 775 -8.08 8.23 -19.74
C PHE A 775 -8.28 8.28 -18.22
N ARG A 776 -7.22 8.00 -17.47
CA ARG A 776 -7.23 8.06 -16.00
C ARG A 776 -6.20 9.06 -15.52
N LYS A 777 -6.64 9.98 -14.66
CA LYS A 777 -5.82 11.03 -14.09
C LYS A 777 -6.16 11.20 -12.61
N PRO A 778 -5.19 11.34 -11.70
CA PRO A 778 -5.52 11.57 -10.30
C PRO A 778 -6.33 12.86 -10.12
N LEU A 779 -7.18 12.87 -9.10
CA LEU A 779 -8.06 14.01 -8.82
C LEU A 779 -7.98 14.38 -7.34
N VAL A 780 -7.44 15.56 -7.05
CA VAL A 780 -7.48 16.18 -5.73
C VAL A 780 -8.76 17.01 -5.63
N VAL A 781 -9.62 16.65 -4.69
CA VAL A 781 -10.85 17.37 -4.38
C VAL A 781 -10.64 18.09 -3.04
N VAL A 782 -10.66 19.42 -3.08
CA VAL A 782 -10.81 20.26 -1.89
C VAL A 782 -12.24 20.05 -1.39
N ALA A 783 -12.41 19.06 -0.52
CA ALA A 783 -13.71 18.55 -0.12
C ALA A 783 -14.33 19.45 0.96
N PRO A 784 -15.67 19.56 1.04
CA PRO A 784 -16.29 20.49 1.97
C PRO A 784 -16.43 19.92 3.39
N LYS A 785 -16.53 20.86 4.35
CA LYS A 785 -17.05 20.61 5.70
C LYS A 785 -18.40 21.29 5.90
N THR A 786 -18.40 22.62 5.89
CA THR A 786 -19.59 23.45 6.06
C THR A 786 -20.63 23.24 4.96
N LEU A 787 -20.19 23.08 3.70
CA LEU A 787 -21.11 22.93 2.56
C LEU A 787 -21.91 21.63 2.58
N LEU A 788 -21.52 20.64 3.39
CA LEU A 788 -22.26 19.38 3.53
C LEU A 788 -23.71 19.59 3.98
N ARG A 789 -23.99 20.69 4.70
CA ARG A 789 -25.31 20.99 5.28
C ARG A 789 -25.77 22.44 5.08
N LEU A 790 -24.99 23.27 4.37
CA LEU A 790 -25.34 24.66 4.13
C LEU A 790 -26.61 24.72 3.25
N SER A 791 -27.63 25.45 3.70
CA SER A 791 -28.96 25.48 3.06
C SER A 791 -28.95 25.99 1.62
N GLU A 792 -28.00 26.87 1.31
CA GLU A 792 -27.74 27.49 0.01
C GLU A 792 -26.87 26.60 -0.89
N CYS A 793 -26.15 25.61 -0.32
CA CYS A 793 -25.33 24.66 -1.06
C CYS A 793 -26.14 23.42 -1.43
N VAL A 794 -27.03 23.61 -2.41
CA VAL A 794 -27.90 22.56 -2.92
C VAL A 794 -28.00 22.62 -4.44
N SER A 795 -28.34 21.49 -5.06
CA SER A 795 -28.55 21.37 -6.51
C SER A 795 -29.96 20.89 -6.85
N SER A 796 -30.37 21.09 -8.10
CA SER A 796 -31.61 20.56 -8.66
C SER A 796 -31.36 19.30 -9.49
N HIS A 797 -32.39 18.51 -9.76
CA HIS A 797 -32.28 17.37 -10.67
C HIS A 797 -31.85 17.78 -12.09
N ALA A 798 -32.20 18.99 -12.53
CA ALA A 798 -31.84 19.51 -13.84
C ALA A 798 -30.33 19.71 -13.98
N ASP A 799 -29.63 19.98 -12.88
CA ASP A 799 -28.18 20.11 -12.85
C ASP A 799 -27.46 18.75 -12.95
N LEU A 800 -28.17 17.62 -12.96
CA LEU A 800 -27.63 16.26 -13.04
C LEU A 800 -28.10 15.50 -14.30
N ALA A 801 -28.97 16.12 -15.10
CA ALA A 801 -29.67 15.48 -16.22
C ALA A 801 -28.75 15.22 -17.42
N PRO A 802 -29.10 14.32 -18.37
CA PRO A 802 -28.31 14.11 -19.58
C PRO A 802 -27.97 15.41 -20.32
N GLY A 803 -26.74 15.53 -20.83
CA GLY A 803 -26.21 16.76 -21.43
C GLY A 803 -25.56 17.73 -20.43
N THR A 804 -25.61 17.44 -19.13
CA THR A 804 -24.90 18.22 -18.10
C THR A 804 -23.53 17.63 -17.77
N TYR A 805 -22.64 18.49 -17.30
CA TYR A 805 -21.24 18.16 -17.06
C TYR A 805 -20.59 19.13 -16.06
N PHE A 806 -19.45 18.72 -15.51
CA PHE A 806 -18.64 19.54 -14.60
C PHE A 806 -18.24 20.86 -15.27
N GLN A 807 -18.58 21.98 -14.64
CA GLN A 807 -18.25 23.32 -15.11
C GLN A 807 -16.95 23.80 -14.45
N PRO A 808 -15.85 24.05 -15.19
CA PRO A 808 -14.61 24.55 -14.59
C PRO A 808 -14.75 25.93 -13.94
N VAL A 809 -15.70 26.74 -14.43
CA VAL A 809 -16.03 28.07 -13.92
C VAL A 809 -17.55 28.20 -13.80
N LEU A 810 -18.05 28.70 -12.68
CA LEU A 810 -19.45 29.07 -12.51
C LEU A 810 -19.58 30.59 -12.46
N GLY A 811 -20.24 31.17 -13.46
CA GLY A 811 -20.56 32.59 -13.52
C GLY A 811 -21.61 33.03 -12.49
N ASP A 812 -21.78 34.35 -12.33
CA ASP A 812 -22.74 34.92 -11.38
C ASP A 812 -24.15 34.94 -11.95
N ARG A 813 -25.02 34.04 -11.45
CA ARG A 813 -26.44 33.98 -11.85
C ARG A 813 -27.31 35.07 -11.22
N HIS A 814 -26.79 35.81 -10.24
CA HIS A 814 -27.54 36.87 -9.53
C HIS A 814 -27.33 38.26 -10.11
N VAL A 815 -26.44 38.42 -11.11
CA VAL A 815 -26.27 39.69 -11.83
C VAL A 815 -27.42 39.86 -12.82
N ALA A 816 -28.32 40.80 -12.54
CA ALA A 816 -29.45 41.10 -13.41
C ALA A 816 -29.06 41.86 -14.70
N ASP A 817 -28.07 42.76 -14.61
CA ASP A 817 -27.56 43.53 -15.75
C ASP A 817 -26.02 43.53 -15.76
N PRO A 818 -25.39 42.71 -16.62
CA PRO A 818 -23.94 42.64 -16.74
C PRO A 818 -23.26 43.98 -17.05
N LYS A 819 -23.97 44.96 -17.62
CA LYS A 819 -23.41 46.29 -17.92
C LYS A 819 -23.22 47.15 -16.66
N LYS A 820 -23.89 46.83 -15.55
CA LYS A 820 -23.71 47.56 -14.28
C LYS A 820 -22.51 47.09 -13.48
N VAL A 821 -21.94 45.94 -13.84
CA VAL A 821 -20.79 45.36 -13.15
C VAL A 821 -19.55 46.19 -13.42
N LYS A 822 -18.92 46.67 -12.34
CA LYS A 822 -17.66 47.45 -12.34
C LYS A 822 -16.47 46.64 -11.81
N ARG A 823 -16.76 45.61 -11.01
CA ARG A 823 -15.78 44.73 -10.38
C ARG A 823 -16.19 43.27 -10.52
N VAL A 824 -15.23 42.41 -10.85
CA VAL A 824 -15.40 40.95 -10.83
C VAL A 824 -14.53 40.38 -9.73
N VAL A 825 -15.16 39.70 -8.76
CA VAL A 825 -14.49 38.97 -7.68
C VAL A 825 -14.49 37.49 -8.07
N LEU A 826 -13.30 36.96 -8.37
CA LEU A 826 -13.06 35.54 -8.51
C LEU A 826 -12.78 34.93 -7.13
N CYS A 827 -13.35 33.76 -6.88
CA CYS A 827 -13.11 32.96 -5.67
C CYS A 827 -13.21 31.46 -6.00
N SER A 828 -12.92 30.61 -5.03
CA SER A 828 -13.02 29.15 -5.18
C SER A 828 -13.61 28.52 -3.92
N GLY A 829 -14.41 27.46 -4.09
CA GLY A 829 -14.99 26.71 -2.98
C GLY A 829 -15.96 27.50 -2.08
N LYS A 830 -15.95 27.16 -0.79
CA LYS A 830 -16.95 27.60 0.18
C LYS A 830 -16.96 29.11 0.47
N HIS A 831 -15.86 29.81 0.19
CA HIS A 831 -15.77 31.26 0.41
C HIS A 831 -16.80 32.05 -0.40
N TYR A 832 -17.23 31.51 -1.55
CA TYR A 832 -18.31 32.09 -2.36
C TYR A 832 -19.57 32.42 -1.55
N TYR A 833 -19.97 31.53 -0.64
CA TYR A 833 -21.20 31.69 0.12
C TYR A 833 -21.15 32.88 1.07
N ASN A 834 -19.99 33.10 1.71
CA ASN A 834 -19.76 34.26 2.58
C ASN A 834 -19.74 35.56 1.76
N LEU A 835 -19.07 35.56 0.60
CA LEU A 835 -19.06 36.70 -0.31
C LEU A 835 -20.47 37.04 -0.82
N ASN A 836 -21.26 36.03 -1.17
CA ASN A 836 -22.62 36.24 -1.67
C ASN A 836 -23.54 36.80 -0.59
N ALA A 837 -23.44 36.31 0.65
CA ALA A 837 -24.18 36.85 1.78
C ALA A 837 -23.86 38.34 2.02
N GLU A 838 -22.57 38.71 2.01
CA GLU A 838 -22.15 40.11 2.14
C GLU A 838 -22.61 40.98 0.97
N ARG A 839 -22.50 40.49 -0.27
CA ARG A 839 -22.96 41.23 -1.46
C ARG A 839 -24.44 41.57 -1.38
N VAL A 840 -25.26 40.62 -0.89
CA VAL A 840 -26.69 40.82 -0.67
C VAL A 840 -26.92 41.81 0.47
N ALA A 841 -26.25 41.64 1.62
CA ALA A 841 -26.40 42.51 2.78
C ALA A 841 -25.99 43.97 2.49
N SER A 842 -24.95 44.16 1.67
CA SER A 842 -24.42 45.47 1.28
C SER A 842 -25.09 46.07 0.03
N GLY A 843 -26.01 45.35 -0.62
CA GLY A 843 -26.74 45.83 -1.80
C GLY A 843 -25.84 46.08 -3.04
N ARG A 844 -24.70 45.41 -3.14
CA ARG A 844 -23.67 45.64 -4.18
C ARG A 844 -24.02 44.93 -5.50
N GLY A 845 -24.93 45.53 -6.26
CA GLY A 845 -25.30 45.08 -7.61
C GLY A 845 -24.27 45.39 -8.71
N ASP A 846 -23.22 46.15 -8.37
CA ASP A 846 -22.09 46.52 -9.24
C ASP A 846 -20.93 45.51 -9.22
N VAL A 847 -21.05 44.43 -8.44
CA VAL A 847 -20.02 43.39 -8.27
C VAL A 847 -20.56 42.03 -8.71
N ALA A 848 -19.80 41.34 -9.57
CA ALA A 848 -20.06 39.96 -9.95
C ALA A 848 -19.15 38.99 -9.17
N LEU A 849 -19.71 37.86 -8.70
CA LEU A 849 -18.99 36.78 -8.03
C LEU A 849 -18.83 35.57 -8.97
N VAL A 850 -17.61 35.30 -9.40
CA VAL A 850 -17.27 34.19 -10.30
C VAL A 850 -16.54 33.11 -9.50
N ARG A 851 -16.96 31.86 -9.63
CA ARG A 851 -16.31 30.72 -8.96
C ARG A 851 -15.41 29.97 -9.94
N VAL A 852 -14.18 29.74 -9.53
CA VAL A 852 -13.20 28.90 -10.23
C VAL A 852 -13.21 27.54 -9.55
N GLU A 853 -13.88 26.57 -10.15
CA GLU A 853 -14.09 25.22 -9.60
C GLU A 853 -12.95 24.28 -9.97
N SER A 854 -12.40 24.43 -11.17
CA SER A 854 -11.15 23.79 -11.60
C SER A 854 -9.99 24.76 -11.36
N LEU A 855 -9.05 24.38 -10.50
CA LEU A 855 -7.82 25.15 -10.31
C LEU A 855 -6.72 24.62 -11.24
N CYS A 856 -6.62 23.30 -11.41
CA CYS A 856 -5.77 22.66 -12.40
C CYS A 856 -6.52 21.49 -13.09
N PRO A 857 -6.58 21.41 -14.43
CA PRO A 857 -6.14 22.41 -15.42
C PRO A 857 -6.74 23.81 -15.17
N PHE A 858 -5.95 24.87 -15.40
CA PHE A 858 -6.41 26.24 -15.20
C PHE A 858 -7.36 26.66 -16.33
N PRO A 859 -8.63 27.05 -16.02
CA PRO A 859 -9.69 27.20 -17.02
C PRO A 859 -9.67 28.58 -17.68
N VAL A 860 -8.56 28.91 -18.34
CA VAL A 860 -8.33 30.23 -18.96
C VAL A 860 -9.46 30.63 -19.92
N GLN A 861 -9.88 29.70 -20.79
CA GLN A 861 -10.92 29.99 -21.79
C GLN A 861 -12.24 30.35 -21.11
N GLN A 862 -12.69 29.53 -20.15
CA GLN A 862 -13.96 29.74 -19.46
C GLN A 862 -13.93 31.01 -18.59
N ILE A 863 -12.77 31.33 -18.00
CA ILE A 863 -12.57 32.60 -17.29
C ILE A 863 -12.73 33.78 -18.25
N GLN A 864 -12.05 33.75 -19.41
CA GLN A 864 -12.13 34.83 -20.41
C GLN A 864 -13.56 35.01 -20.95
N GLU A 865 -14.25 33.92 -21.25
CA GLU A 865 -15.65 33.92 -21.71
C GLU A 865 -16.58 34.55 -20.67
N GLU A 866 -16.46 34.17 -19.39
CA GLU A 866 -17.27 34.75 -18.32
C GLU A 866 -16.94 36.25 -18.11
N MET A 867 -15.67 36.62 -18.13
CA MET A 867 -15.25 38.01 -18.00
C MET A 867 -15.72 38.91 -19.14
N ALA A 868 -15.83 38.38 -20.37
CA ALA A 868 -16.31 39.12 -21.53
C ALA A 868 -17.76 39.60 -21.37
N ARG A 869 -18.56 38.96 -20.50
CA ARG A 869 -19.93 39.38 -20.17
C ARG A 869 -19.98 40.72 -19.43
N TYR A 870 -18.91 41.08 -18.72
CA TYR A 870 -18.84 42.28 -17.87
C TYR A 870 -17.97 43.37 -18.50
N ALA A 871 -18.38 43.90 -19.65
CA ALA A 871 -17.60 44.84 -20.46
C ALA A 871 -17.17 46.14 -19.72
N ASN A 872 -17.90 46.54 -18.67
CA ASN A 872 -17.61 47.74 -17.87
C ASN A 872 -16.75 47.45 -16.64
N ALA A 873 -16.38 46.20 -16.38
CA ALA A 873 -15.55 45.84 -15.25
C ALA A 873 -14.09 46.29 -15.46
N LYS A 874 -13.57 47.07 -14.51
CA LYS A 874 -12.19 47.57 -14.51
C LYS A 874 -11.33 46.96 -13.41
N GLU A 875 -11.97 46.33 -12.42
CA GLU A 875 -11.32 45.76 -11.26
C GLU A 875 -11.55 44.25 -11.19
N PHE A 876 -10.46 43.51 -11.09
CA PHE A 876 -10.47 42.06 -10.95
C PHE A 876 -9.82 41.70 -9.62
N VAL A 877 -10.55 40.96 -8.79
CA VAL A 877 -10.14 40.60 -7.44
C VAL A 877 -10.12 39.08 -7.33
N TRP A 878 -9.05 38.52 -6.80
CA TRP A 878 -9.06 37.17 -6.24
C TRP A 878 -9.33 37.27 -4.75
N SER A 879 -10.48 36.76 -4.31
CA SER A 879 -10.80 36.66 -2.89
C SER A 879 -10.77 35.23 -2.41
N GLN A 880 -10.05 35.00 -1.30
CA GLN A 880 -9.88 33.68 -0.69
C GLN A 880 -9.84 33.82 0.84
N GLU A 881 -10.16 32.73 1.54
CA GLU A 881 -10.11 32.71 3.00
C GLU A 881 -8.71 32.35 3.53
N GLU A 882 -7.92 31.62 2.76
CA GLU A 882 -6.59 31.18 3.11
C GLU A 882 -5.62 32.38 3.21
N HIS A 883 -4.53 32.20 3.97
CA HIS A 883 -3.43 33.16 4.01
C HIS A 883 -2.84 33.40 2.61
N ARG A 884 -2.23 34.56 2.38
CA ARG A 884 -1.74 34.95 1.05
C ARG A 884 -0.67 34.02 0.47
N ASN A 885 0.09 33.37 1.34
CA ASN A 885 1.08 32.34 1.01
C ASN A 885 0.50 30.91 0.94
N MET A 886 -0.82 30.77 1.03
CA MET A 886 -1.59 29.53 0.99
C MET A 886 -2.75 29.67 -0.03
N GLY A 887 -3.59 28.63 -0.14
CA GLY A 887 -4.71 28.66 -1.07
C GLY A 887 -4.25 28.74 -2.52
N ALA A 888 -5.07 29.28 -3.41
CA ALA A 888 -4.74 29.31 -4.84
C ALA A 888 -4.09 30.60 -5.33
N TRP A 889 -3.94 31.64 -4.49
CA TRP A 889 -3.46 32.97 -4.91
C TRP A 889 -2.17 32.93 -5.74
N THR A 890 -1.13 32.29 -5.22
CA THR A 890 0.20 32.25 -5.88
C THR A 890 0.19 31.44 -7.18
N PHE A 891 -0.78 30.54 -7.36
CA PHE A 891 -0.97 29.78 -8.58
C PHE A 891 -1.79 30.56 -9.62
N VAL A 892 -2.89 31.19 -9.18
CA VAL A 892 -3.85 31.89 -10.04
C VAL A 892 -3.30 33.21 -10.55
N GLN A 893 -2.59 33.98 -9.71
CA GLN A 893 -2.09 35.30 -10.08
C GLN A 893 -1.30 35.30 -11.39
N PRO A 894 -0.18 34.55 -11.53
CA PRO A 894 0.61 34.59 -12.76
C PRO A 894 -0.17 34.08 -13.97
N ARG A 895 -0.96 33.01 -13.81
CA ARG A 895 -1.77 32.41 -14.90
C ARG A 895 -2.82 33.37 -15.42
N PHE A 896 -3.53 34.03 -14.52
CA PHE A 896 -4.55 35.02 -14.86
C PHE A 896 -3.93 36.25 -15.52
N GLU A 897 -2.85 36.80 -14.95
CA GLU A 897 -2.21 38.01 -15.49
C GLU A 897 -1.60 37.75 -16.87
N ASN A 898 -0.90 36.63 -17.04
CA ASN A 898 -0.26 36.27 -18.31
C ASN A 898 -1.25 35.88 -19.39
N MET A 899 -2.25 35.03 -19.07
CA MET A 899 -3.12 34.44 -20.10
C MET A 899 -4.43 35.22 -20.29
N CYS A 900 -4.95 35.92 -19.28
CA CYS A 900 -6.11 36.81 -19.44
C CYS A 900 -5.71 38.26 -19.73
N GLY A 901 -4.43 38.62 -19.61
CA GLY A 901 -3.90 39.96 -19.91
C GLY A 901 -4.44 41.05 -18.98
N LYS A 902 -4.86 40.69 -17.77
CA LYS A 902 -5.52 41.58 -16.80
C LYS A 902 -4.88 41.44 -15.43
N ARG A 903 -4.56 42.56 -14.79
CA ARG A 903 -4.05 42.58 -13.41
C ARG A 903 -5.13 42.12 -12.44
N ILE A 904 -4.77 41.28 -11.48
CA ILE A 904 -5.68 40.79 -10.44
C ILE A 904 -5.21 41.24 -9.05
N MET A 905 -6.16 41.64 -8.20
CA MET A 905 -5.89 42.13 -6.84
C MET A 905 -6.20 41.06 -5.81
N TYR A 906 -5.31 40.89 -4.83
CA TYR A 906 -5.53 39.97 -3.71
C TYR A 906 -6.46 40.56 -2.64
N ARG A 907 -7.41 39.76 -2.16
CA ARG A 907 -8.26 40.02 -0.98
C ARG A 907 -8.47 38.75 -0.15
N GLY A 908 -7.59 38.52 0.82
CA GLY A 908 -7.66 37.39 1.73
C GLY A 908 -6.88 37.64 3.01
N ARG A 909 -6.65 36.59 3.82
CA ARG A 909 -5.82 36.71 5.04
C ARG A 909 -4.39 37.13 4.66
N TYR A 910 -3.69 37.82 5.55
CA TYR A 910 -2.27 38.15 5.34
C TYR A 910 -1.41 36.88 5.31
N GLU A 911 -0.10 37.00 5.10
CA GLU A 911 0.82 35.87 5.16
C GLU A 911 0.86 35.28 6.59
N GLY A 912 0.77 33.95 6.70
CA GLY A 912 0.78 33.24 7.98
C GLY A 912 1.77 32.08 7.98
N ALA A 913 2.48 31.90 9.10
CA ALA A 913 3.34 30.72 9.31
C ALA A 913 2.51 29.49 9.73
N THR A 914 1.44 29.72 10.48
CA THR A 914 0.44 28.70 10.83
C THR A 914 -0.73 28.76 9.84
N VAL A 915 -1.39 27.62 9.63
CA VAL A 915 -2.52 27.49 8.70
C VAL A 915 -3.67 28.42 9.07
N ALA A 916 -4.04 28.48 10.35
CA ALA A 916 -5.13 29.30 10.86
C ALA A 916 -4.85 29.71 12.32
N VAL A 917 -5.40 30.84 12.75
CA VAL A 917 -5.28 31.29 14.14
C VAL A 917 -6.04 30.37 15.10
N GLY A 918 -5.45 30.10 16.26
CA GLY A 918 -6.08 29.29 17.33
C GLY A 918 -7.03 30.07 18.25
N VAL A 919 -7.18 31.38 18.04
CA VAL A 919 -8.05 32.26 18.85
C VAL A 919 -9.33 32.55 18.06
N SER A 920 -10.47 32.05 18.54
CA SER A 920 -11.76 32.16 17.85
C SER A 920 -12.19 33.60 17.56
N SER A 921 -11.94 34.54 18.49
CA SER A 921 -12.26 35.96 18.29
C SER A 921 -11.37 36.64 17.24
N TRP A 922 -10.14 36.16 17.04
CA TRP A 922 -9.26 36.65 15.99
C TRP A 922 -9.68 36.06 14.64
N HIS A 923 -9.98 34.77 14.61
CA HIS A 923 -10.52 34.10 13.42
C HIS A 923 -11.78 34.80 12.90
N ALA A 924 -12.73 35.13 13.80
CA ALA A 924 -13.96 35.81 13.45
C ALA A 924 -13.69 37.19 12.83
N LYS A 925 -12.76 37.97 13.41
CA LYS A 925 -12.34 39.28 12.88
C LYS A 925 -11.69 39.14 11.50
N GLU A 926 -10.80 38.17 11.32
CA GLU A 926 -10.18 37.89 10.02
C GLU A 926 -11.22 37.49 8.98
N ALA A 927 -12.14 36.59 9.32
CA ALA A 927 -13.17 36.13 8.40
C ALA A 927 -14.07 37.28 7.94
N GLU A 928 -14.48 38.15 8.86
CA GLU A 928 -15.24 39.36 8.55
C GLU A 928 -14.44 40.32 7.65
N GLN A 929 -13.18 40.59 8.00
CA GLN A 929 -12.31 41.48 7.24
C GLN A 929 -12.06 40.97 5.81
N VAL A 930 -11.80 39.67 5.65
CA VAL A 930 -11.58 39.06 4.33
C VAL A 930 -12.79 39.27 3.42
N VAL A 931 -13.99 39.00 3.92
CA VAL A 931 -15.23 39.13 3.16
C VAL A 931 -15.50 40.60 2.79
N LYS A 932 -15.39 41.53 3.75
CA LYS A 932 -15.62 42.96 3.50
C LYS A 932 -14.62 43.55 2.51
N SER A 933 -13.34 43.22 2.67
CA SER A 933 -12.26 43.77 1.82
C SER A 933 -12.42 43.42 0.33
N ALA A 934 -13.16 42.35 -0.01
CA ALA A 934 -13.48 42.00 -1.40
C ALA A 934 -14.35 43.07 -2.10
N PHE A 935 -15.10 43.86 -1.34
CA PHE A 935 -16.00 44.91 -1.83
C PHE A 935 -15.43 46.33 -1.66
N GLU A 936 -14.28 46.49 -1.01
CA GLU A 936 -13.57 47.76 -0.76
C GLU A 936 -12.62 48.22 -1.87
#